data_AF-A0A3B8LJA4-F1
#
_entry.id   AF-A0A3B8LJA4-F1
#
_cell.length_a   1.000
_cell.length_b   1.000
_cell.length_c   1.000
_cell.angle_alpha   90.00
_cell.angle_beta   90.00
_cell.angle_gamma   90.00
#
_symmetry.space_group_name_H-M   'P 1'
#
loop_
_entity.id
_entity.type
_entity.pdbx_description
1 polymer ?
#
loop_
_entity_poly.entity_id
_entity_poly.type
_entity_poly.pdbx_seq_one_letter_code
_entity_poly.pdbx_strand_id
1 'polypeptide(L)'
;MRYWRLQSLSRRLLHMLCVWCGLSFLWACGGNISNKKFHSGTGSITGTLLLPDGAPAARAQVQIVNLPKLRAVTDEKGQFSIKDVPAGRRELMALHQQHGARLEVWVIGGRVIQLTETQAVLAETGQISGHVEALHRFGAKGIKIAIKGTPHYVLSSQHNGAFTLPHVPKGCHTLFVTTPMFMDAKRAEICIEAGQRLSLQKAITMEPAQTCTSTCGDGAFCRDGYCVPDEGGEIKTSDELQIKVGEIFIKDHQTQQIELLKNTGPGRLHIKDIRFQKGDAIFSVRLPTLPLVLESGKALGLEIDIAAEELGSHQMVIEVDSNDQAHPVLRKILRAEIKGYSSDCLVPQQTSIELETLALSESRRFQLEIFNRCETDQHISVPEDAKGFPTEAGFTPIQLQTTIPAGKTVKLAFDLLPQAYGELRGDIQLQSGKAMLYVPVSGFVAPPGDKTPVLSLRRRVLDFGLVAPGEQRTLWLHLQFATPPSAEELKELKASTFQIYSTGLKTETKSPFSVSTDLLARSVLAGNQAHYMAVRYTAPMSGSLQKAWLKLSGVPGLGGRDYMLPIQGNIASLGMPIAPADIHVGAVQQCTSKAQTIQLSNPGDEEVIVQGVSLEGATGKDFLLAKESFPLRIPAHSKKIIGKIQFSSKVSIRSFAQLRIQVKKSGATLPPYIVGLRASSGFPRTESYTQADGKRARVLFYLDPGIERIPAMYSTFITVLSELQVRGIDFEIATLSKQNKVGAITPSTIDGIQQLLALLGLSADDGQRGFEQMLQMWQSSSEVQKATPTAIIYITQKDDRSGYSLRRYLPHDMKAPFAVFGAISKGGCEGGGSAQRYLSMIEQTQGASIDVCTADKLAWEAWGKQIRAFLLGERRTSVLSSVPKSSTLELQINGHRLTSSEWSYSDSKNQLTLQTLLPPGQTLQVSYYNHCE
;
A
#
# COMPACT_ATOMS: atom_id res chain seq x y z
N MET A 1 100.26 11.08 -15.94
CA MET A 1 99.29 11.46 -14.87
C MET A 1 98.14 10.47 -14.90
N ARG A 2 98.17 9.48 -14.00
CA ARG A 2 97.21 8.37 -13.91
C ARG A 2 96.94 8.10 -12.43
N TYR A 3 95.90 8.71 -11.88
CA TYR A 3 95.32 8.36 -10.58
C TYR A 3 93.87 8.88 -10.60
N TRP A 4 92.93 8.09 -10.05
CA TRP A 4 91.46 8.21 -10.06
C TRP A 4 90.69 7.27 -11.00
N ARG A 5 90.84 5.95 -10.76
CA ARG A 5 89.78 4.95 -10.91
C ARG A 5 90.20 3.69 -10.13
N LEU A 6 89.86 3.62 -8.84
CA LEU A 6 89.91 2.39 -8.01
C LEU A 6 89.37 2.66 -6.59
N GLN A 7 88.07 2.94 -6.42
CA GLN A 7 87.43 2.94 -5.09
C GLN A 7 85.94 2.53 -5.08
N SER A 8 85.45 1.79 -6.09
CA SER A 8 84.05 1.28 -6.08
C SER A 8 83.91 -0.24 -5.95
N LEU A 9 85.00 -1.01 -5.79
CA LEU A 9 84.95 -2.47 -5.72
C LEU A 9 85.13 -3.11 -4.32
N SER A 10 85.48 -2.36 -3.27
CA SER A 10 85.74 -2.98 -1.94
C SER A 10 84.55 -2.98 -0.96
N ARG A 11 83.46 -2.24 -1.22
CA ARG A 11 82.26 -2.26 -0.35
C ARG A 11 81.18 -3.27 -0.75
N ARG A 12 81.20 -3.79 -1.98
CA ARG A 12 80.24 -4.82 -2.43
C ARG A 12 80.67 -6.26 -2.11
N LEU A 13 81.97 -6.53 -1.99
CA LEU A 13 82.46 -7.87 -1.60
C LEU A 13 82.32 -8.16 -0.09
N LEU A 14 82.46 -7.15 0.78
CA LEU A 14 82.34 -7.36 2.23
C LEU A 14 80.88 -7.49 2.70
N HIS A 15 79.90 -6.90 2.00
CA HIS A 15 78.48 -7.13 2.27
C HIS A 15 77.93 -8.41 1.65
N MET A 16 78.49 -8.92 0.55
CA MET A 16 78.07 -10.24 0.03
C MET A 16 78.59 -11.41 0.87
N LEU A 17 79.79 -11.33 1.47
CA LEU A 17 80.31 -12.42 2.31
C LEU A 17 79.60 -12.56 3.67
N CYS A 18 79.13 -11.46 4.28
CA CYS A 18 78.34 -11.55 5.51
C CYS A 18 76.90 -12.04 5.29
N VAL A 19 76.31 -11.80 4.11
CA VAL A 19 74.99 -12.34 3.78
C VAL A 19 75.05 -13.83 3.45
N TRP A 20 76.17 -14.33 2.91
CA TRP A 20 76.32 -15.75 2.61
C TRP A 20 76.67 -16.62 3.83
N CYS A 21 77.47 -16.14 4.80
CA CYS A 21 77.73 -16.89 6.04
C CYS A 21 76.55 -16.86 7.04
N GLY A 22 75.67 -15.86 6.97
CA GLY A 22 74.45 -15.82 7.79
C GLY A 22 73.33 -16.77 7.33
N LEU A 23 73.36 -17.20 6.06
CA LEU A 23 72.37 -18.12 5.49
C LEU A 23 72.74 -19.61 5.62
N SER A 24 73.99 -19.95 5.95
CA SER A 24 74.42 -21.35 6.07
C SER A 24 74.09 -22.00 7.43
N PHE A 25 73.71 -21.22 8.46
CA PHE A 25 73.35 -21.73 9.79
C PHE A 25 71.84 -21.92 10.02
N LEU A 26 70.98 -21.59 9.04
CA LEU A 26 69.52 -21.81 9.16
C LEU A 26 69.03 -23.15 8.60
N TRP A 27 69.91 -23.98 8.05
CA TRP A 27 69.55 -25.31 7.50
C TRP A 27 69.71 -26.47 8.49
N ALA A 28 70.08 -26.21 9.75
CA ALA A 28 70.17 -27.23 10.80
C ALA A 28 68.91 -27.34 11.70
N CYS A 29 67.86 -26.53 11.44
CA CYS A 29 66.54 -26.67 12.06
C CYS A 29 65.42 -26.92 11.03
N GLY A 30 65.76 -27.41 9.84
CA GLY A 30 64.82 -27.87 8.82
C GLY A 30 64.21 -29.23 9.15
N GLY A 31 63.81 -29.45 10.40
CA GLY A 31 62.89 -30.53 10.71
C GLY A 31 61.61 -30.27 9.95
N ASN A 32 61.17 -31.22 9.14
CA ASN A 32 59.84 -31.24 8.54
C ASN A 32 58.81 -31.20 9.67
N ILE A 33 58.48 -29.99 10.17
CA ILE A 33 57.36 -29.76 11.07
C ILE A 33 56.12 -29.97 10.20
N SER A 34 55.82 -31.24 9.96
CA SER A 34 54.57 -31.67 9.41
C SER A 34 53.50 -31.16 10.39
N ASN A 35 52.93 -29.99 10.10
CA ASN A 35 51.82 -29.40 10.84
C ASN A 35 50.54 -30.27 10.77
N LYS A 36 50.64 -31.53 10.34
CA LYS A 36 49.59 -32.54 10.36
C LYS A 36 48.94 -32.65 11.74
N LYS A 37 49.67 -32.41 12.84
CA LYS A 37 49.11 -32.33 14.20
C LYS A 37 48.18 -31.12 14.45
N PHE A 38 48.34 -30.01 13.74
CA PHE A 38 47.47 -28.83 13.90
C PHE A 38 46.19 -28.88 13.05
N HIS A 39 46.18 -29.73 12.00
CA HIS A 39 45.04 -29.88 11.09
C HIS A 39 44.25 -31.18 11.29
N SER A 40 44.65 -32.04 12.23
CA SER A 40 43.93 -33.27 12.57
C SER A 40 43.31 -33.17 13.97
N GLY A 41 42.23 -33.92 14.20
CA GLY A 41 41.49 -33.93 15.47
C GLY A 41 40.40 -32.84 15.59
N THR A 42 39.91 -32.65 16.80
CA THR A 42 38.86 -31.68 17.15
C THR A 42 39.38 -30.65 18.17
N GLY A 43 38.81 -29.45 18.15
CA GLY A 43 39.03 -28.38 19.14
C GLY A 43 37.70 -27.90 19.72
N SER A 44 37.73 -26.80 20.47
CA SER A 44 36.52 -26.14 20.99
C SER A 44 36.52 -24.65 20.63
N ILE A 45 35.33 -24.05 20.50
CA ILE A 45 35.15 -22.61 20.30
C ILE A 45 34.34 -22.06 21.47
N THR A 46 34.85 -21.03 22.13
CA THR A 46 34.20 -20.31 23.23
C THR A 46 34.16 -18.82 22.95
N GLY A 47 33.18 -18.10 23.49
CA GLY A 47 33.03 -16.67 23.23
C GLY A 47 31.85 -16.05 23.99
N THR A 48 31.78 -14.72 23.95
CA THR A 48 30.67 -13.93 24.49
C THR A 48 30.07 -13.09 23.36
N LEU A 49 28.82 -13.34 22.98
CA LEU A 49 28.13 -12.57 21.95
C LEU A 49 27.50 -11.31 22.54
N LEU A 50 27.71 -10.18 21.87
CA LEU A 50 27.19 -8.86 22.25
C LEU A 50 26.27 -8.30 21.15
N LEU A 51 25.30 -7.50 21.55
CA LEU A 51 24.47 -6.67 20.67
C LEU A 51 25.22 -5.37 20.29
N PRO A 52 24.76 -4.61 19.27
CA PRO A 52 25.42 -3.37 18.86
C PRO A 52 25.58 -2.31 19.96
N ASP A 53 24.72 -2.33 20.97
CA ASP A 53 24.75 -1.46 22.15
C ASP A 53 25.70 -1.95 23.26
N GLY A 54 26.38 -3.09 23.05
CA GLY A 54 27.27 -3.74 24.01
C GLY A 54 26.56 -4.65 25.01
N ALA A 55 25.24 -4.80 24.95
CA ALA A 55 24.51 -5.71 25.83
C ALA A 55 24.77 -7.19 25.47
N PRO A 56 24.79 -8.12 26.44
CA PRO A 56 24.93 -9.54 26.13
C PRO A 56 23.77 -10.08 25.29
N ALA A 57 24.06 -10.80 24.22
CA ALA A 57 23.07 -11.45 23.38
C ALA A 57 22.63 -12.79 24.00
N ALA A 58 21.77 -12.72 25.02
CA ALA A 58 21.28 -13.90 25.73
C ALA A 58 20.40 -14.81 24.85
N ARG A 59 20.54 -16.14 24.98
CA ARG A 59 19.76 -17.14 24.21
C ARG A 59 19.93 -17.06 22.69
N ALA A 60 21.01 -16.43 22.22
CA ALA A 60 21.43 -16.45 20.83
C ALA A 60 21.79 -17.89 20.41
N GLN A 61 21.37 -18.28 19.21
CA GLN A 61 21.74 -19.56 18.64
C GLN A 61 23.08 -19.43 17.93
N VAL A 62 24.03 -20.30 18.26
CA VAL A 62 25.37 -20.32 17.68
C VAL A 62 25.64 -21.69 17.07
N GLN A 63 26.14 -21.75 15.84
CA GLN A 63 26.37 -23.02 15.15
C GLN A 63 27.51 -22.97 14.15
N ILE A 64 28.07 -24.14 13.85
CA ILE A 64 29.06 -24.30 12.77
C ILE A 64 28.33 -24.59 11.46
N VAL A 65 28.58 -23.76 10.44
CA VAL A 65 27.98 -23.92 9.10
C VAL A 65 28.40 -25.27 8.50
N ASN A 66 27.44 -25.99 7.93
CA ASN A 66 27.54 -27.37 7.41
C ASN A 66 27.71 -28.47 8.47
N LEU A 67 27.72 -28.15 9.76
CA LEU A 67 27.80 -29.12 10.86
C LEU A 67 26.69 -28.86 11.89
N PRO A 68 25.41 -29.11 11.55
CA PRO A 68 24.26 -28.69 12.36
C PRO A 68 24.17 -29.35 13.75
N LYS A 69 24.92 -30.44 13.98
CA LYS A 69 25.05 -31.09 15.29
C LYS A 69 25.94 -30.28 16.25
N LEU A 70 26.84 -29.43 15.71
CA LEU A 70 27.75 -28.59 16.47
C LEU A 70 27.13 -27.20 16.66
N ARG A 71 26.29 -27.09 17.69
CA ARG A 71 25.56 -25.88 18.04
C ARG A 71 25.56 -25.65 19.54
N ALA A 72 25.43 -24.40 19.94
CA ALA A 72 25.25 -23.95 21.31
C ALA A 72 24.18 -22.86 21.36
N VAL A 73 23.67 -22.60 22.55
CA VAL A 73 22.82 -21.44 22.85
C VAL A 73 23.57 -20.61 23.89
N THR A 74 23.63 -19.30 23.72
CA THR A 74 24.28 -18.44 24.71
C THR A 74 23.49 -18.40 26.01
N ASP A 75 24.20 -18.28 27.13
CA ASP A 75 23.58 -18.03 28.44
C ASP A 75 23.12 -16.57 28.60
N GLU A 76 22.63 -16.20 29.78
CA GLU A 76 22.16 -14.84 30.09
C GLU A 76 23.28 -13.78 30.05
N LYS A 77 24.55 -14.20 30.07
CA LYS A 77 25.73 -13.33 29.89
C LYS A 77 26.24 -13.35 28.45
N GLY A 78 25.50 -13.93 27.50
CA GLY A 78 25.90 -14.04 26.11
C GLY A 78 27.02 -15.07 25.85
N GLN A 79 27.40 -15.87 26.84
CA GLN A 79 28.52 -16.81 26.72
C GLN A 79 28.09 -18.13 26.08
N PHE A 80 28.94 -18.70 25.23
CA PHE A 80 28.73 -20.02 24.62
C PHE A 80 30.01 -20.86 24.54
N SER A 81 29.83 -22.18 24.38
CA SER A 81 30.91 -23.14 24.13
C SER A 81 30.44 -24.23 23.17
N ILE A 82 31.13 -24.41 22.04
CA ILE A 82 30.94 -25.53 21.11
C ILE A 82 32.16 -26.44 21.19
N LYS A 83 31.98 -27.68 21.63
CA LYS A 83 33.03 -28.71 21.73
C LYS A 83 33.09 -29.55 20.46
N ASP A 84 34.18 -30.30 20.32
CA ASP A 84 34.39 -31.28 19.25
C ASP A 84 34.32 -30.71 17.81
N VAL A 85 34.74 -29.45 17.65
CA VAL A 85 34.77 -28.78 16.35
C VAL A 85 35.97 -29.28 15.54
N PRO A 86 35.79 -29.88 14.34
CA PRO A 86 36.91 -30.41 13.57
C PRO A 86 37.93 -29.32 13.21
N ALA A 87 39.23 -29.58 13.39
CA ALA A 87 40.31 -28.63 13.11
C ALA A 87 40.31 -28.13 11.65
N GLY A 88 40.71 -26.88 11.43
CA GLY A 88 40.73 -26.18 10.13
C GLY A 88 39.87 -24.92 10.07
N ARG A 89 39.71 -24.33 8.87
CA ARG A 89 38.80 -23.20 8.63
C ARG A 89 37.36 -23.65 8.81
N ARG A 90 36.64 -22.95 9.67
CA ARG A 90 35.21 -23.14 9.91
C ARG A 90 34.50 -21.81 9.83
N GLU A 91 33.22 -21.87 9.50
CA GLU A 91 32.36 -20.71 9.59
C GLU A 91 31.41 -20.91 10.77
N LEU A 92 31.35 -19.90 11.63
CA LEU A 92 30.42 -19.80 12.73
C LEU A 92 29.27 -18.88 12.31
N MET A 93 28.04 -19.28 12.59
CA MET A 93 26.86 -18.42 12.43
C MET A 93 26.20 -18.23 13.78
N ALA A 94 25.88 -16.98 14.11
CA ALA A 94 25.17 -16.59 15.31
C ALA A 94 23.90 -15.80 14.96
N LEU A 95 22.80 -16.09 15.64
CA LEU A 95 21.49 -15.46 15.44
C LEU A 95 20.83 -15.13 16.78
N HIS A 96 20.37 -13.89 16.93
CA HIS A 96 19.60 -13.40 18.06
C HIS A 96 18.54 -12.40 17.60
N GLN A 97 17.28 -12.82 17.53
CA GLN A 97 16.17 -11.98 17.08
C GLN A 97 16.46 -11.31 15.71
N GLN A 98 16.57 -9.98 15.68
CA GLN A 98 16.88 -9.19 14.48
C GLN A 98 18.39 -8.97 14.26
N HIS A 99 19.26 -9.58 15.06
CA HIS A 99 20.71 -9.45 14.97
C HIS A 99 21.39 -10.80 14.66
N GLY A 100 22.51 -10.77 13.95
CA GLY A 100 23.25 -11.95 13.57
C GLY A 100 24.66 -11.65 13.07
N ALA A 101 25.49 -12.69 13.05
CA ALA A 101 26.85 -12.63 12.55
C ALA A 101 27.23 -13.92 11.82
N ARG A 102 28.14 -13.81 10.85
CA ARG A 102 28.80 -14.93 10.19
C ARG A 102 30.31 -14.68 10.20
N LEU A 103 31.06 -15.58 10.81
CA LEU A 103 32.47 -15.38 11.15
C LEU A 103 33.30 -16.56 10.68
N GLU A 104 34.46 -16.29 10.07
CA GLU A 104 35.45 -17.34 9.80
C GLU A 104 36.32 -17.54 11.03
N VAL A 105 36.46 -18.79 11.49
CA VAL A 105 37.24 -19.18 12.67
C VAL A 105 38.21 -20.30 12.28
N TRP A 106 39.48 -20.13 12.65
CA TRP A 106 40.50 -21.16 12.45
C TRP A 106 40.63 -22.05 13.69
N VAL A 107 40.10 -23.28 13.62
CA VAL A 107 40.09 -24.22 14.74
C VAL A 107 41.37 -25.06 14.74
N ILE A 108 42.03 -25.16 15.89
CA ILE A 108 43.24 -25.96 16.07
C ILE A 108 42.92 -27.19 16.93
N GLY A 109 43.32 -28.38 16.47
CA GLY A 109 43.10 -29.64 17.19
C GLY A 109 43.66 -29.60 18.62
N GLY A 110 42.87 -30.04 19.60
CA GLY A 110 43.23 -30.07 21.03
C GLY A 110 43.25 -28.70 21.72
N ARG A 111 42.84 -27.61 21.05
CA ARG A 111 42.83 -26.26 21.63
C ARG A 111 41.41 -25.69 21.75
N VAL A 112 41.25 -24.77 22.71
CA VAL A 112 40.07 -23.91 22.84
C VAL A 112 40.37 -22.58 22.15
N ILE A 113 39.54 -22.22 21.17
CA ILE A 113 39.59 -20.94 20.47
C ILE A 113 38.61 -19.99 21.13
N GLN A 114 39.12 -18.93 21.76
CA GLN A 114 38.31 -17.88 22.34
C GLN A 114 38.08 -16.76 21.31
N LEU A 115 36.82 -16.44 21.00
CA LEU A 115 36.50 -15.28 20.16
C LEU A 115 36.78 -13.97 20.91
N THR A 116 37.35 -12.99 20.22
CA THR A 116 37.52 -11.64 20.78
C THR A 116 36.19 -10.90 20.83
N GLU A 117 36.05 -9.93 21.74
CA GLU A 117 34.83 -9.11 21.86
C GLU A 117 34.47 -8.42 20.53
N THR A 118 35.47 -7.94 19.80
CA THR A 118 35.28 -7.31 18.48
C THR A 118 34.76 -8.26 17.40
N GLN A 119 35.07 -9.56 17.50
CA GLN A 119 34.58 -10.59 16.59
C GLN A 119 33.18 -11.07 16.99
N ALA A 120 32.69 -10.72 18.18
CA ALA A 120 31.49 -11.27 18.77
C ALA A 120 30.32 -10.29 18.89
N VAL A 121 30.42 -9.11 18.25
CA VAL A 121 29.30 -8.16 18.14
C VAL A 121 28.39 -8.55 16.98
N LEU A 122 27.11 -8.80 17.27
CA LEU A 122 26.08 -9.10 16.29
C LEU A 122 25.66 -7.81 15.55
N ALA A 123 25.47 -7.90 14.24
CA ALA A 123 24.96 -6.80 13.42
C ALA A 123 23.47 -7.01 13.12
N GLU A 124 22.77 -5.95 12.71
CA GLU A 124 21.39 -6.07 12.26
C GLU A 124 21.29 -7.03 11.06
N THR A 125 20.28 -7.90 11.07
CA THR A 125 20.03 -8.87 10.00
C THR A 125 19.28 -8.23 8.84
N GLY A 126 19.50 -8.75 7.63
CA GLY A 126 18.73 -8.41 6.45
C GLY A 126 17.57 -9.36 6.18
N GLN A 127 16.89 -9.12 5.08
CA GLN A 127 15.76 -9.89 4.58
C GLN A 127 15.94 -10.17 3.08
N ILE A 128 15.71 -11.41 2.65
CA ILE A 128 15.74 -11.78 1.22
C ILE A 128 14.32 -12.14 0.77
N SER A 129 13.81 -11.48 -0.24
CA SER A 129 12.54 -11.81 -0.91
C SER A 129 12.77 -12.22 -2.35
N GLY A 130 11.94 -13.12 -2.88
CA GLY A 130 12.05 -13.56 -4.27
C GLY A 130 10.90 -14.46 -4.69
N HIS A 131 11.02 -15.01 -5.89
CA HIS A 131 10.09 -15.98 -6.45
C HIS A 131 10.85 -17.25 -6.86
N VAL A 132 10.22 -18.41 -6.65
CA VAL A 132 10.65 -19.69 -7.20
C VAL A 132 9.72 -20.05 -8.34
N GLU A 133 10.27 -20.40 -9.50
CA GLU A 133 9.50 -20.86 -10.65
C GLU A 133 9.77 -22.35 -10.85
N ALA A 134 8.75 -23.19 -10.77
CA ALA A 134 8.84 -24.54 -11.30
C ALA A 134 8.49 -24.49 -12.80
N LEU A 135 9.37 -25.00 -13.67
CA LEU A 135 9.04 -25.17 -15.09
C LEU A 135 7.72 -25.94 -15.24
N HIS A 136 6.86 -25.54 -16.19
CA HIS A 136 5.50 -26.06 -16.43
C HIS A 136 4.40 -25.74 -15.38
N ARG A 137 4.55 -24.64 -14.62
CA ARG A 137 3.48 -24.03 -13.79
C ARG A 137 2.85 -25.00 -12.77
N PHE A 138 3.66 -25.72 -12.00
CA PHE A 138 3.18 -26.70 -11.03
C PHE A 138 2.65 -26.12 -9.70
N GLY A 139 2.55 -24.79 -9.55
CA GLY A 139 2.29 -24.18 -8.26
C GLY A 139 3.55 -24.27 -7.39
N ALA A 140 4.11 -23.14 -7.02
CA ALA A 140 5.38 -23.08 -6.31
C ALA A 140 5.19 -22.86 -4.81
N LYS A 141 4.06 -23.28 -4.23
CA LYS A 141 3.77 -23.20 -2.78
C LYS A 141 4.46 -24.35 -2.04
N GLY A 142 4.92 -24.13 -0.81
CA GLY A 142 5.53 -25.20 0.01
C GLY A 142 6.96 -25.58 -0.36
N ILE A 143 7.59 -24.91 -1.32
CA ILE A 143 9.00 -25.13 -1.67
C ILE A 143 9.87 -24.59 -0.53
N LYS A 144 10.87 -25.36 -0.09
CA LYS A 144 11.78 -24.96 0.99
C LYS A 144 12.94 -24.16 0.45
N ILE A 145 13.07 -22.91 0.90
CA ILE A 145 14.19 -22.01 0.60
C ILE A 145 15.02 -21.88 1.87
N ALA A 146 16.23 -22.45 1.86
CA ALA A 146 17.13 -22.50 3.01
C ALA A 146 18.48 -21.84 2.73
N ILE A 147 19.18 -21.35 3.76
CA ILE A 147 20.59 -20.98 3.64
C ILE A 147 21.43 -22.24 3.78
N LYS A 148 22.28 -22.51 2.78
CA LYS A 148 23.14 -23.70 2.72
C LYS A 148 23.93 -23.87 4.02
N GLY A 149 23.91 -25.08 4.58
CA GLY A 149 24.69 -25.43 5.76
C GLY A 149 24.09 -24.91 7.07
N THR A 150 22.87 -24.38 7.05
CA THR A 150 22.18 -23.86 8.23
C THR A 150 20.76 -24.45 8.35
N PRO A 151 20.14 -24.42 9.53
CA PRO A 151 18.74 -24.78 9.71
C PRO A 151 17.79 -23.63 9.34
N HIS A 152 18.29 -22.49 8.84
CA HIS A 152 17.47 -21.33 8.53
C HIS A 152 16.76 -21.51 7.18
N TYR A 153 15.43 -21.58 7.19
CA TYR A 153 14.64 -21.76 5.98
C TYR A 153 13.25 -21.13 6.08
N VAL A 154 12.62 -20.93 4.92
CA VAL A 154 11.19 -20.62 4.78
C VAL A 154 10.56 -21.53 3.74
N LEU A 155 9.23 -21.66 3.81
CA LEU A 155 8.44 -22.25 2.74
C LEU A 155 7.85 -21.12 1.91
N SER A 156 7.81 -21.27 0.59
CA SER A 156 7.05 -20.36 -0.27
C SER A 156 5.57 -20.38 0.10
N SER A 157 4.99 -19.20 0.27
CA SER A 157 3.66 -19.03 0.87
C SER A 157 2.51 -19.05 -0.14
N GLN A 158 2.84 -18.96 -1.44
CA GLN A 158 1.88 -18.77 -2.52
C GLN A 158 2.23 -19.65 -3.72
N HIS A 159 1.23 -19.97 -4.54
CA HIS A 159 1.40 -20.75 -5.78
C HIS A 159 2.25 -20.06 -6.85
N ASN A 160 2.43 -18.74 -6.76
CA ASN A 160 3.37 -17.99 -7.60
C ASN A 160 4.84 -18.14 -7.15
N GLY A 161 5.10 -18.91 -6.08
CA GLY A 161 6.44 -19.17 -5.58
C GLY A 161 7.06 -18.03 -4.79
N ALA A 162 6.28 -17.02 -4.40
CA ALA A 162 6.75 -15.93 -3.57
C ALA A 162 7.26 -16.45 -2.22
N PHE A 163 8.42 -15.96 -1.80
CA PHE A 163 8.99 -16.24 -0.50
C PHE A 163 9.64 -15.01 0.11
N THR A 164 9.82 -15.05 1.43
CA THR A 164 10.52 -14.02 2.19
C THR A 164 11.25 -14.69 3.34
N LEU A 165 12.58 -14.67 3.28
CA LEU A 165 13.49 -15.23 4.28
C LEU A 165 13.99 -14.09 5.18
N PRO A 166 13.43 -13.93 6.40
CA PRO A 166 13.85 -12.88 7.32
C PRO A 166 15.14 -13.27 8.05
N HIS A 167 15.72 -12.35 8.82
CA HIS A 167 16.80 -12.62 9.77
C HIS A 167 18.08 -13.23 9.16
N VAL A 168 18.47 -12.77 7.97
CA VAL A 168 19.69 -13.23 7.30
C VAL A 168 20.88 -12.39 7.78
N PRO A 169 21.92 -12.98 8.41
CA PRO A 169 23.10 -12.23 8.85
C PRO A 169 23.80 -11.52 7.68
N LYS A 170 24.48 -10.41 7.94
CA LYS A 170 25.35 -9.78 6.94
C LYS A 170 26.36 -10.78 6.35
N GLY A 171 26.58 -10.73 5.04
CA GLY A 171 27.54 -11.56 4.31
C GLY A 171 26.96 -12.23 3.07
N CYS A 172 27.78 -13.04 2.39
CA CYS A 172 27.38 -13.78 1.19
C CYS A 172 26.88 -15.18 1.56
N HIS A 173 25.66 -15.50 1.13
CA HIS A 173 24.95 -16.74 1.42
C HIS A 173 24.62 -17.48 0.13
N THR A 174 24.66 -18.80 0.19
CA THR A 174 24.10 -19.63 -0.88
C THR A 174 22.71 -20.07 -0.48
N LEU A 175 21.69 -19.64 -1.22
CA LEU A 175 20.34 -20.19 -1.05
C LEU A 175 20.26 -21.57 -1.69
N PHE A 176 19.64 -22.50 -0.97
CA PHE A 176 19.26 -23.84 -1.39
C PHE A 176 17.74 -23.86 -1.50
N VAL A 177 17.26 -23.96 -2.73
CA VAL A 177 15.85 -24.23 -2.98
C VAL A 177 15.70 -25.72 -3.15
N THR A 178 15.08 -26.35 -2.16
CA THR A 178 14.84 -27.78 -2.11
C THR A 178 13.36 -28.03 -2.04
N THR A 179 12.93 -29.05 -2.74
CA THR A 179 11.61 -29.65 -2.58
C THR A 179 11.83 -31.15 -2.72
N PRO A 180 11.01 -31.99 -2.05
CA PRO A 180 11.06 -33.44 -2.25
C PRO A 180 10.97 -33.87 -3.72
N MET A 181 10.53 -32.97 -4.63
CA MET A 181 10.09 -33.28 -6.00
C MET A 181 11.12 -33.01 -7.10
N PHE A 182 12.29 -32.44 -6.77
CA PHE A 182 13.29 -31.98 -7.76
C PHE A 182 14.70 -32.43 -7.32
N MET A 183 15.50 -32.99 -8.25
CA MET A 183 16.78 -33.63 -7.90
C MET A 183 17.87 -32.65 -7.47
N ASP A 184 17.90 -31.44 -8.05
CA ASP A 184 19.01 -30.51 -7.85
C ASP A 184 18.60 -29.20 -7.17
N ALA A 185 19.24 -28.93 -6.03
CA ALA A 185 19.15 -27.63 -5.38
C ALA A 185 19.85 -26.57 -6.25
N LYS A 186 19.09 -25.65 -6.85
CA LYS A 186 19.69 -24.50 -7.53
C LYS A 186 20.28 -23.54 -6.49
N ARG A 187 21.45 -23.01 -6.83
CA ARG A 187 22.26 -22.14 -5.97
C ARG A 187 22.16 -20.71 -6.49
N ALA A 188 21.74 -19.80 -5.61
CA ALA A 188 21.94 -18.38 -5.81
C ALA A 188 22.90 -17.91 -4.72
N GLU A 189 24.07 -17.40 -5.14
CA GLU A 189 24.96 -16.70 -4.23
C GLU A 189 24.49 -15.26 -4.09
N ILE A 190 24.20 -14.86 -2.87
CA ILE A 190 23.53 -13.61 -2.55
C ILE A 190 24.25 -12.97 -1.38
N CYS A 191 24.78 -11.77 -1.60
CA CYS A 191 25.38 -10.97 -0.55
C CYS A 191 24.35 -9.99 0.00
N ILE A 192 24.24 -9.91 1.32
CA ILE A 192 23.33 -9.01 2.03
C ILE A 192 24.09 -8.17 3.05
N GLU A 193 23.79 -6.88 3.08
CA GLU A 193 24.30 -5.94 4.08
C GLU A 193 23.38 -5.90 5.32
N ALA A 194 23.90 -5.37 6.42
CA ALA A 194 23.12 -5.22 7.66
C ALA A 194 21.88 -4.34 7.43
N GLY A 195 20.71 -4.80 7.88
CA GLY A 195 19.42 -4.13 7.70
C GLY A 195 18.86 -4.10 6.27
N GLN A 196 19.56 -4.66 5.27
CA GLN A 196 19.14 -4.60 3.88
C GLN A 196 17.91 -5.48 3.60
N ARG A 197 16.95 -4.95 2.82
CA ARG A 197 15.87 -5.74 2.20
C ARG A 197 16.20 -6.00 0.75
N LEU A 198 16.67 -7.20 0.43
CA LEU A 198 17.07 -7.58 -0.91
C LEU A 198 15.95 -8.33 -1.63
N SER A 199 15.52 -7.81 -2.78
CA SER A 199 14.55 -8.48 -3.66
C SER A 199 15.25 -9.07 -4.88
N LEU A 200 15.16 -10.39 -5.05
CA LEU A 200 15.73 -11.10 -6.19
C LEU A 200 14.95 -10.76 -7.46
N GLN A 201 15.63 -10.15 -8.43
CA GLN A 201 15.02 -9.76 -9.72
C GLN A 201 14.75 -10.96 -10.62
N LYS A 202 15.55 -12.03 -10.51
CA LYS A 202 15.40 -13.26 -11.29
C LYS A 202 14.81 -14.36 -10.41
N ALA A 203 13.76 -15.02 -10.90
CA ALA A 203 13.18 -16.18 -10.24
C ALA A 203 14.19 -17.33 -10.18
N ILE A 204 14.13 -18.12 -9.10
CA ILE A 204 14.92 -19.35 -8.98
C ILE A 204 14.14 -20.46 -9.70
N THR A 205 14.58 -20.84 -10.91
CA THR A 205 13.87 -21.82 -11.73
C THR A 205 14.24 -23.26 -11.37
N MET A 206 13.29 -24.17 -11.12
CA MET A 206 13.55 -25.59 -10.84
C MET A 206 13.18 -26.50 -12.02
N GLU A 207 13.96 -27.58 -12.22
CA GLU A 207 13.79 -28.58 -13.30
C GLU A 207 13.36 -29.95 -12.73
N PRO A 208 12.23 -30.54 -13.17
CA PRO A 208 11.69 -31.77 -12.60
C PRO A 208 12.68 -32.94 -12.59
N ALA A 209 12.60 -33.78 -11.55
CA ALA A 209 13.52 -34.89 -11.33
C ALA A 209 13.36 -36.08 -12.31
N GLN A 210 12.14 -36.32 -12.78
CA GLN A 210 11.78 -37.56 -13.47
C GLN A 210 10.77 -37.29 -14.58
N THR A 211 11.10 -37.69 -15.80
CA THR A 211 10.16 -37.75 -16.92
C THR A 211 9.29 -39.00 -16.82
N CYS A 212 8.08 -38.95 -17.36
CA CYS A 212 7.14 -40.08 -17.39
C CYS A 212 6.42 -40.12 -18.74
N THR A 213 6.07 -41.33 -19.17
CA THR A 213 5.19 -41.56 -20.31
C THR A 213 3.76 -41.91 -19.87
N SER A 214 3.60 -42.54 -18.69
CA SER A 214 2.27 -42.82 -18.10
C SER A 214 2.27 -43.22 -16.62
N THR A 215 3.39 -43.70 -16.05
CA THR A 215 3.46 -44.18 -14.66
C THR A 215 4.47 -43.42 -13.81
N CYS A 216 4.06 -43.04 -12.61
CA CYS A 216 4.89 -42.43 -11.57
C CYS A 216 4.83 -43.29 -10.29
N GLY A 217 5.80 -43.13 -9.37
CA GLY A 217 5.77 -43.82 -8.08
C GLY A 217 4.55 -43.46 -7.23
N ASP A 218 4.24 -44.27 -6.22
CA ASP A 218 3.10 -44.07 -5.32
C ASP A 218 3.03 -42.63 -4.78
N GLY A 219 1.86 -42.00 -4.90
CA GLY A 219 1.66 -40.61 -4.50
C GLY A 219 2.10 -39.57 -5.54
N ALA A 220 2.36 -39.96 -6.79
CA ALA A 220 2.62 -39.06 -7.91
C ALA A 220 1.83 -39.46 -9.18
N PHE A 221 1.62 -38.51 -10.09
CA PHE A 221 0.97 -38.71 -11.38
C PHE A 221 1.76 -38.04 -12.50
N CYS A 222 1.56 -38.51 -13.74
CA CYS A 222 2.26 -38.01 -14.90
C CYS A 222 1.54 -36.79 -15.49
N ARG A 223 2.19 -35.63 -15.51
CA ARG A 223 1.66 -34.40 -16.12
C ARG A 223 2.70 -33.77 -17.03
N ASP A 224 2.32 -33.51 -18.28
CA ASP A 224 3.18 -32.91 -19.31
C ASP A 224 4.53 -33.65 -19.50
N GLY A 225 4.52 -34.97 -19.29
CA GLY A 225 5.70 -35.81 -19.44
C GLY A 225 6.63 -35.84 -18.21
N TYR A 226 6.21 -35.32 -17.06
CA TYR A 226 6.97 -35.35 -15.81
C TYR A 226 6.15 -35.90 -14.64
N CYS A 227 6.82 -36.62 -13.73
CA CYS A 227 6.19 -37.10 -12.51
C CYS A 227 6.04 -35.98 -11.50
N VAL A 228 4.80 -35.76 -11.06
CA VAL A 228 4.44 -34.73 -10.08
C VAL A 228 3.71 -35.41 -8.93
N PRO A 229 4.06 -35.15 -7.66
CA PRO A 229 3.29 -35.66 -6.53
C PRO A 229 1.85 -35.20 -6.56
N ASP A 230 0.97 -36.07 -6.09
CA ASP A 230 -0.42 -35.76 -5.80
C ASP A 230 -0.45 -34.98 -4.47
N GLU A 231 -0.11 -33.67 -4.51
CA GLU A 231 -0.07 -32.78 -3.33
C GLU A 231 -1.44 -32.53 -2.68
N GLY A 232 -2.47 -33.27 -3.11
CA GLY A 232 -3.86 -32.99 -2.83
C GLY A 232 -4.38 -31.87 -3.70
N GLY A 233 -5.64 -31.98 -4.10
CA GLY A 233 -6.35 -30.87 -4.70
C GLY A 233 -6.67 -29.82 -3.66
N GLU A 234 -6.72 -28.55 -4.08
CA GLU A 234 -7.21 -27.47 -3.25
C GLU A 234 -8.62 -27.12 -3.72
N ILE A 235 -9.58 -27.15 -2.80
CA ILE A 235 -10.96 -26.76 -3.07
C ILE A 235 -11.01 -25.24 -3.17
N LYS A 236 -11.44 -24.75 -4.33
CA LYS A 236 -12.00 -23.41 -4.45
C LYS A 236 -13.49 -23.53 -4.72
N THR A 237 -14.28 -22.86 -3.90
CA THR A 237 -15.71 -22.74 -4.15
C THR A 237 -16.02 -21.41 -4.80
N SER A 238 -17.20 -21.27 -5.41
CA SER A 238 -17.76 -19.95 -5.66
C SER A 238 -17.76 -19.14 -4.36
N ASP A 239 -17.49 -17.83 -4.45
CA ASP A 239 -17.24 -16.95 -3.29
C ASP A 239 -18.45 -16.83 -2.32
N GLU A 240 -19.58 -17.43 -2.65
CA GLU A 240 -20.77 -17.50 -1.81
C GLU A 240 -20.78 -18.78 -0.96
N LEU A 241 -20.82 -18.65 0.37
CA LEU A 241 -21.06 -19.76 1.30
C LEU A 241 -22.45 -20.41 1.13
N GLN A 242 -23.34 -19.73 0.40
CA GLN A 242 -24.69 -20.17 0.07
C GLN A 242 -24.82 -20.32 -1.44
N ILE A 243 -25.40 -21.41 -1.90
CA ILE A 243 -25.82 -21.57 -3.28
C ILE A 243 -27.28 -21.14 -3.32
N LYS A 244 -27.57 -20.03 -4.00
CA LYS A 244 -28.95 -19.60 -4.24
C LYS A 244 -29.46 -20.25 -5.51
N VAL A 245 -30.53 -21.01 -5.35
CA VAL A 245 -31.38 -21.37 -6.48
C VAL A 245 -32.23 -20.14 -6.81
N GLY A 246 -32.58 -19.93 -8.07
CA GLY A 246 -33.39 -18.79 -8.51
C GLY A 246 -34.74 -18.67 -7.81
N GLU A 247 -35.58 -17.72 -8.22
CA GLU A 247 -36.94 -17.63 -7.67
C GLU A 247 -37.77 -18.83 -8.16
N ILE A 248 -38.23 -19.67 -7.23
CA ILE A 248 -39.06 -20.85 -7.49
C ILE A 248 -40.47 -20.53 -6.99
N PHE A 249 -41.52 -21.03 -7.63
CA PHE A 249 -42.89 -20.80 -7.18
C PHE A 249 -43.53 -22.09 -6.66
N ILE A 250 -44.54 -21.94 -5.81
CA ILE A 250 -45.22 -23.10 -5.23
C ILE A 250 -45.85 -23.98 -6.32
N LYS A 251 -45.65 -25.29 -6.17
CA LYS A 251 -45.97 -26.40 -7.10
C LYS A 251 -45.06 -26.56 -8.31
N ASP A 252 -43.97 -25.80 -8.39
CA ASP A 252 -42.94 -26.05 -9.40
C ASP A 252 -42.09 -27.27 -9.07
N HIS A 253 -41.63 -27.94 -10.12
CA HIS A 253 -40.54 -28.90 -10.05
C HIS A 253 -39.39 -28.39 -10.92
N GLN A 254 -38.25 -28.07 -10.30
CA GLN A 254 -37.09 -27.53 -11.02
C GLN A 254 -35.86 -28.40 -10.79
N THR A 255 -35.17 -28.74 -11.89
CA THR A 255 -33.86 -29.40 -11.86
C THR A 255 -32.79 -28.36 -12.17
N GLN A 256 -31.80 -28.18 -11.30
CA GLN A 256 -30.70 -27.23 -11.50
C GLN A 256 -29.34 -27.92 -11.41
N GLN A 257 -28.48 -27.60 -12.38
CA GLN A 257 -27.07 -27.97 -12.36
C GLN A 257 -26.27 -26.88 -11.65
N ILE A 258 -25.60 -27.24 -10.56
CA ILE A 258 -24.86 -26.30 -9.72
C ILE A 258 -23.41 -26.73 -9.63
N GLU A 259 -22.48 -25.84 -10.02
CA GLU A 259 -21.05 -26.03 -9.75
C GLU A 259 -20.79 -25.89 -8.23
N LEU A 260 -20.54 -27.02 -7.56
CA LEU A 260 -20.35 -27.08 -6.12
C LEU A 260 -18.96 -26.60 -5.72
N LEU A 261 -17.94 -27.08 -6.43
CA LEU A 261 -16.53 -26.79 -6.17
C LEU A 261 -15.67 -26.95 -7.42
N LYS A 262 -14.49 -26.35 -7.39
CA LYS A 262 -13.45 -26.48 -8.40
C LYS A 262 -12.13 -26.83 -7.74
N ASN A 263 -11.43 -27.82 -8.28
CA ASN A 263 -10.05 -28.08 -7.85
C ASN A 263 -9.15 -27.00 -8.46
N THR A 264 -8.59 -26.12 -7.65
CA THR A 264 -7.58 -25.13 -8.08
C THR A 264 -6.18 -25.48 -7.63
N GLY A 265 -6.03 -26.54 -6.86
CA GLY A 265 -4.73 -27.05 -6.45
C GLY A 265 -4.06 -27.80 -7.59
N PRO A 266 -2.72 -27.93 -7.54
CA PRO A 266 -1.95 -28.61 -8.57
C PRO A 266 -2.11 -30.14 -8.54
N GLY A 267 -2.50 -30.72 -7.41
CA GLY A 267 -2.77 -32.15 -7.23
C GLY A 267 -4.20 -32.57 -7.56
N ARG A 268 -4.50 -33.87 -7.44
CA ARG A 268 -5.86 -34.41 -7.64
C ARG A 268 -6.66 -34.26 -6.35
N LEU A 269 -7.89 -33.77 -6.48
CA LEU A 269 -8.82 -33.68 -5.36
C LEU A 269 -9.60 -35.00 -5.27
N HIS A 270 -9.35 -35.77 -4.21
CA HIS A 270 -10.05 -37.02 -3.92
C HIS A 270 -11.25 -36.70 -3.04
N ILE A 271 -12.44 -36.86 -3.59
CA ILE A 271 -13.72 -36.72 -2.88
C ILE A 271 -14.15 -38.11 -2.44
N LYS A 272 -14.14 -38.32 -1.12
CA LYS A 272 -14.44 -39.62 -0.52
C LYS A 272 -15.94 -39.81 -0.33
N ASP A 273 -16.61 -38.75 0.11
CA ASP A 273 -18.03 -38.79 0.45
C ASP A 273 -18.68 -37.42 0.20
N ILE A 274 -19.97 -37.43 -0.12
CA ILE A 274 -20.83 -36.25 -0.20
C ILE A 274 -22.08 -36.55 0.61
N ARG A 275 -22.25 -35.86 1.74
CA ARG A 275 -23.36 -36.07 2.67
C ARG A 275 -24.31 -34.88 2.66
N PHE A 276 -25.58 -35.18 2.90
CA PHE A 276 -26.60 -34.16 3.11
C PHE A 276 -27.08 -34.24 4.55
N GLN A 277 -26.97 -33.14 5.30
CA GLN A 277 -27.65 -33.08 6.59
C GLN A 277 -29.15 -32.97 6.33
N LYS A 278 -29.98 -33.51 7.24
CA LYS A 278 -31.44 -33.51 7.13
C LYS A 278 -31.94 -32.09 6.85
N GLY A 279 -32.20 -31.83 5.58
CA GLY A 279 -32.68 -30.56 5.06
C GLY A 279 -34.18 -30.62 4.86
N ASP A 280 -34.69 -29.60 4.18
CA ASP A 280 -36.07 -29.58 3.76
C ASP A 280 -36.38 -30.70 2.74
N ALA A 281 -37.57 -31.30 2.84
CA ALA A 281 -37.96 -32.45 2.00
C ALA A 281 -38.10 -32.09 0.52
N ILE A 282 -38.12 -30.80 0.20
CA ILE A 282 -38.23 -30.31 -1.18
C ILE A 282 -36.98 -30.58 -2.03
N PHE A 283 -35.80 -30.85 -1.43
CA PHE A 283 -34.56 -31.05 -2.17
C PHE A 283 -34.26 -32.54 -2.37
N SER A 284 -34.01 -32.93 -3.62
CA SER A 284 -33.44 -34.21 -4.00
C SER A 284 -32.15 -33.97 -4.79
N VAL A 285 -31.08 -34.70 -4.49
CA VAL A 285 -29.78 -34.50 -5.14
C VAL A 285 -29.33 -35.79 -5.80
N ARG A 286 -28.96 -35.70 -7.09
CA ARG A 286 -28.33 -36.82 -7.78
C ARG A 286 -26.83 -36.78 -7.54
N LEU A 287 -26.36 -37.75 -6.78
CA LEU A 287 -24.94 -37.89 -6.47
C LEU A 287 -24.16 -38.50 -7.65
N PRO A 288 -22.94 -38.02 -7.92
CA PRO A 288 -22.01 -38.74 -8.79
C PRO A 288 -21.58 -40.06 -8.13
N THR A 289 -20.96 -40.95 -8.90
CA THR A 289 -20.32 -42.14 -8.35
C THR A 289 -19.13 -41.75 -7.49
N LEU A 290 -19.09 -42.22 -6.24
CA LEU A 290 -18.01 -41.98 -5.27
C LEU A 290 -17.26 -43.29 -4.95
N PRO A 291 -15.96 -43.23 -4.59
CA PRO A 291 -15.13 -42.03 -4.51
C PRO A 291 -14.83 -41.42 -5.88
N LEU A 292 -14.70 -40.09 -5.93
CA LEU A 292 -14.47 -39.33 -7.17
C LEU A 292 -13.11 -38.62 -7.10
N VAL A 293 -12.38 -38.59 -8.22
CA VAL A 293 -11.11 -37.86 -8.34
C VAL A 293 -11.28 -36.72 -9.34
N LEU A 294 -11.03 -35.48 -8.90
CA LEU A 294 -11.08 -34.29 -9.75
C LEU A 294 -9.67 -33.80 -10.07
N GLU A 295 -9.35 -33.78 -11.36
CA GLU A 295 -8.11 -33.21 -11.88
C GLU A 295 -8.01 -31.69 -11.63
N SER A 296 -6.78 -31.17 -11.58
CA SER A 296 -6.52 -29.74 -11.44
C SER A 296 -7.28 -28.92 -12.51
N GLY A 297 -8.00 -27.89 -12.08
CA GLY A 297 -8.81 -27.01 -12.92
C GLY A 297 -10.19 -27.55 -13.29
N LYS A 298 -10.52 -28.81 -12.95
CA LYS A 298 -11.86 -29.37 -13.14
C LYS A 298 -12.79 -29.00 -11.99
N ALA A 299 -14.07 -28.92 -12.31
CA ALA A 299 -15.12 -28.60 -11.35
C ALA A 299 -16.08 -29.78 -11.20
N LEU A 300 -16.66 -29.89 -10.00
CA LEU A 300 -17.74 -30.82 -9.70
C LEU A 300 -19.06 -30.05 -9.69
N GLY A 301 -19.96 -30.45 -10.58
CA GLY A 301 -21.36 -30.05 -10.55
C GLY A 301 -22.23 -31.11 -9.87
N LEU A 302 -23.32 -30.67 -9.23
CA LEU A 302 -24.40 -31.55 -8.77
C LEU A 302 -25.71 -31.16 -9.47
N GLU A 303 -26.51 -32.17 -9.81
CA GLU A 303 -27.88 -31.99 -10.25
C GLU A 303 -28.81 -32.02 -9.04
N ILE A 304 -29.57 -30.96 -8.85
CA ILE A 304 -30.48 -30.80 -7.71
C ILE A 304 -31.89 -30.63 -8.23
N ASP A 305 -32.76 -31.57 -7.86
CA ASP A 305 -34.20 -31.56 -8.09
C ASP A 305 -34.88 -30.85 -6.89
N ILE A 306 -35.79 -29.91 -7.17
CA ILE A 306 -36.49 -29.10 -6.16
C ILE A 306 -37.99 -29.20 -6.40
N ALA A 307 -38.71 -29.80 -5.46
CA ALA A 307 -40.17 -29.94 -5.48
C ALA A 307 -40.82 -28.92 -4.53
N ALA A 308 -41.25 -27.79 -5.07
CA ALA A 308 -41.68 -26.62 -4.30
C ALA A 308 -43.10 -26.77 -3.71
N GLU A 309 -43.31 -27.66 -2.75
CA GLU A 309 -44.65 -27.93 -2.20
C GLU A 309 -45.14 -26.89 -1.17
N GLU A 310 -44.21 -26.16 -0.54
CA GLU A 310 -44.48 -25.20 0.52
C GLU A 310 -43.90 -23.81 0.20
N LEU A 311 -44.60 -22.75 0.62
CA LEU A 311 -44.11 -21.37 0.48
C LEU A 311 -43.02 -21.08 1.51
N GLY A 312 -42.08 -20.20 1.15
CA GLY A 312 -41.08 -19.67 2.06
C GLY A 312 -39.65 -20.04 1.69
N SER A 313 -38.75 -19.94 2.67
CA SER A 313 -37.32 -20.14 2.44
C SER A 313 -36.90 -21.51 2.94
N HIS A 314 -36.41 -22.35 2.03
CA HIS A 314 -36.00 -23.72 2.31
C HIS A 314 -34.48 -23.84 2.17
N GLN A 315 -33.86 -24.71 2.96
CA GLN A 315 -32.40 -24.90 2.93
C GLN A 315 -31.97 -26.35 3.18
N MET A 316 -30.79 -26.69 2.67
CA MET A 316 -30.13 -27.97 2.88
C MET A 316 -28.61 -27.74 3.02
N VAL A 317 -27.94 -28.54 3.85
CA VAL A 317 -26.48 -28.48 4.02
C VAL A 317 -25.84 -29.65 3.29
N ILE A 318 -24.91 -29.34 2.39
CA ILE A 318 -24.07 -30.28 1.66
C ILE A 318 -22.70 -30.31 2.34
N GLU A 319 -22.24 -31.48 2.75
CA GLU A 319 -20.89 -31.73 3.23
C GLU A 319 -20.10 -32.55 2.21
N VAL A 320 -18.88 -32.12 1.87
CA VAL A 320 -17.99 -32.86 0.97
C VAL A 320 -16.71 -33.21 1.71
N ASP A 321 -16.45 -34.49 1.88
CA ASP A 321 -15.22 -34.99 2.50
C ASP A 321 -14.14 -35.16 1.42
N SER A 322 -13.01 -34.48 1.60
CA SER A 322 -11.93 -34.44 0.60
C SER A 322 -10.53 -34.64 1.20
N ASN A 323 -9.52 -34.76 0.33
CA ASN A 323 -8.11 -34.74 0.73
C ASN A 323 -7.47 -33.33 0.76
N ASP A 324 -8.24 -32.25 0.59
CA ASP A 324 -7.73 -30.89 0.80
C ASP A 324 -7.38 -30.71 2.28
N GLN A 325 -6.10 -30.49 2.60
CA GLN A 325 -5.64 -30.33 3.99
C GLN A 325 -6.20 -29.08 4.67
N ALA A 326 -6.49 -28.03 3.91
CA ALA A 326 -7.08 -26.80 4.44
C ALA A 326 -8.59 -26.95 4.64
N HIS A 327 -9.24 -27.76 3.81
CA HIS A 327 -10.69 -28.00 3.84
C HIS A 327 -11.03 -29.50 3.74
N PRO A 328 -10.67 -30.30 4.75
CA PRO A 328 -10.90 -31.75 4.71
C PRO A 328 -12.39 -32.09 4.66
N VAL A 329 -13.23 -31.18 5.18
CA VAL A 329 -14.69 -31.21 5.04
C VAL A 329 -15.16 -29.84 4.57
N LEU A 330 -15.66 -29.75 3.34
CA LEU A 330 -16.30 -28.55 2.81
C LEU A 330 -17.79 -28.56 3.19
N ARG A 331 -18.30 -27.43 3.71
CA ARG A 331 -19.73 -27.24 3.99
C ARG A 331 -20.32 -26.15 3.11
N LYS A 332 -21.42 -26.47 2.41
CA LYS A 332 -22.19 -25.54 1.59
C LYS A 332 -23.67 -25.58 1.97
N ILE A 333 -24.31 -24.41 1.99
CA ILE A 333 -25.76 -24.31 2.24
C ILE A 333 -26.44 -24.04 0.91
N LEU A 334 -27.29 -24.95 0.46
CA LEU A 334 -28.21 -24.70 -0.63
C LEU A 334 -29.45 -23.99 -0.09
N ARG A 335 -29.91 -22.93 -0.76
CA ARG A 335 -31.11 -22.18 -0.38
C ARG A 335 -32.01 -21.94 -1.59
N ALA A 336 -33.30 -22.20 -1.42
CA ALA A 336 -34.36 -21.85 -2.37
C ALA A 336 -35.40 -20.96 -1.67
N GLU A 337 -35.95 -20.00 -2.40
CA GLU A 337 -37.05 -19.15 -1.94
C GLU A 337 -38.28 -19.44 -2.81
N ILE A 338 -39.30 -20.05 -2.20
CA ILE A 338 -40.54 -20.44 -2.84
C ILE A 338 -41.58 -19.33 -2.68
N LYS A 339 -42.01 -18.73 -3.79
CA LYS A 339 -43.00 -17.65 -3.82
C LYS A 339 -44.39 -18.13 -4.25
N GLY A 340 -45.42 -17.38 -3.85
CA GLY A 340 -46.80 -17.58 -4.31
C GLY A 340 -47.13 -16.65 -5.47
N TYR A 341 -48.09 -17.03 -6.31
CA TYR A 341 -48.63 -16.17 -7.37
C TYR A 341 -49.66 -15.18 -6.78
N SER A 342 -49.63 -13.91 -7.17
CA SER A 342 -50.56 -12.85 -6.70
C SER A 342 -51.99 -12.97 -7.27
N SER A 343 -52.18 -13.78 -8.30
CA SER A 343 -53.49 -14.31 -8.65
C SER A 343 -53.51 -15.78 -8.28
N ASP A 344 -54.42 -16.16 -7.38
CA ASP A 344 -54.61 -17.56 -7.01
C ASP A 344 -55.15 -18.41 -8.17
N CYS A 345 -55.24 -17.91 -9.41
CA CYS A 345 -55.70 -18.73 -10.53
C CYS A 345 -55.10 -18.49 -11.93
N LEU A 346 -54.21 -17.51 -12.15
CA LEU A 346 -53.36 -17.49 -13.34
C LEU A 346 -51.93 -17.89 -12.95
N VAL A 347 -51.40 -18.89 -13.63
CA VAL A 347 -50.08 -19.46 -13.36
C VAL A 347 -49.22 -19.29 -14.61
N PRO A 348 -48.25 -18.36 -14.62
CA PRO A 348 -47.25 -18.34 -15.68
C PRO A 348 -46.41 -19.60 -15.58
N GLN A 349 -46.22 -20.30 -16.71
CA GLN A 349 -45.37 -21.49 -16.74
C GLN A 349 -43.88 -21.14 -16.64
N GLN A 350 -43.52 -19.93 -17.06
CA GLN A 350 -42.21 -19.34 -16.80
C GLN A 350 -42.31 -18.38 -15.61
N THR A 351 -41.61 -18.70 -14.53
CA THR A 351 -41.54 -17.89 -13.30
C THR A 351 -40.62 -16.68 -13.44
N SER A 352 -39.68 -16.75 -14.38
CA SER A 352 -38.85 -15.65 -14.83
C SER A 352 -38.42 -15.90 -16.27
N ILE A 353 -38.01 -14.82 -16.95
CA ILE A 353 -37.45 -14.90 -18.29
C ILE A 353 -36.02 -14.38 -18.23
N GLU A 354 -35.07 -15.29 -18.36
CA GLU A 354 -33.65 -14.96 -18.50
C GLU A 354 -33.30 -14.86 -19.98
N LEU A 355 -33.02 -13.64 -20.42
CA LEU A 355 -32.52 -13.35 -21.74
C LEU A 355 -31.00 -13.54 -21.72
N GLU A 356 -30.48 -14.28 -22.70
CA GLU A 356 -29.02 -14.35 -22.90
C GLU A 356 -28.45 -12.96 -23.21
N THR A 357 -27.13 -12.87 -23.34
CA THR A 357 -26.49 -11.60 -23.72
C THR A 357 -26.96 -11.19 -25.12
N LEU A 358 -27.49 -9.97 -25.24
CA LEU A 358 -28.01 -9.41 -26.48
C LEU A 358 -27.00 -8.42 -27.06
N ALA A 359 -26.94 -8.35 -28.39
CA ALA A 359 -26.32 -7.22 -29.07
C ALA A 359 -27.27 -6.02 -29.12
N LEU A 360 -26.71 -4.81 -29.14
CA LEU A 360 -27.50 -3.59 -29.31
C LEU A 360 -28.25 -3.63 -30.65
N SER A 361 -29.53 -3.23 -30.66
CA SER A 361 -30.41 -3.23 -31.83
C SER A 361 -30.68 -4.62 -32.42
N GLU A 362 -30.34 -5.69 -31.72
CA GLU A 362 -30.79 -7.04 -32.05
C GLU A 362 -32.26 -7.20 -31.66
N SER A 363 -33.11 -7.58 -32.62
CA SER A 363 -34.50 -7.91 -32.31
C SER A 363 -34.58 -9.35 -31.83
N ARG A 364 -35.17 -9.58 -30.66
CA ARG A 364 -35.42 -10.91 -30.12
C ARG A 364 -36.87 -11.06 -29.74
N ARG A 365 -37.48 -12.13 -30.23
CA ARG A 365 -38.84 -12.54 -29.86
C ARG A 365 -38.78 -13.61 -28.79
N PHE A 366 -39.59 -13.48 -27.76
CA PHE A 366 -39.78 -14.53 -26.76
C PHE A 366 -41.27 -14.70 -26.42
N GLN A 367 -41.59 -15.82 -25.78
CA GLN A 367 -42.96 -16.19 -25.43
C GLN A 367 -43.08 -16.45 -23.93
N LEU A 368 -44.20 -16.01 -23.36
CA LEU A 368 -44.63 -16.30 -22.00
C LEU A 368 -45.90 -17.14 -22.07
N GLU A 369 -45.89 -18.30 -21.45
CA GLU A 369 -47.05 -19.18 -21.39
C GLU A 369 -47.77 -19.00 -20.06
N ILE A 370 -49.09 -18.81 -20.10
CA ILE A 370 -49.91 -18.59 -18.91
C ILE A 370 -51.03 -19.62 -18.91
N PHE A 371 -51.08 -20.42 -17.85
CA PHE A 371 -52.13 -21.37 -17.59
C PHE A 371 -53.22 -20.72 -16.72
N ASN A 372 -54.46 -20.79 -17.19
CA ASN A 372 -55.62 -20.37 -16.42
C ASN A 372 -56.18 -21.57 -15.62
N ARG A 373 -55.94 -21.59 -14.31
CA ARG A 373 -56.55 -22.55 -13.37
C ARG A 373 -57.85 -22.03 -12.74
N CYS A 374 -58.34 -20.87 -13.15
CA CYS A 374 -59.63 -20.35 -12.71
C CYS A 374 -60.76 -21.22 -13.29
N GLU A 375 -61.91 -21.26 -12.62
CA GLU A 375 -63.10 -21.95 -13.12
C GLU A 375 -63.73 -21.22 -14.32
N THR A 376 -63.33 -19.97 -14.56
CA THR A 376 -63.84 -19.11 -15.63
C THR A 376 -62.72 -18.56 -16.50
N ASP A 377 -63.07 -18.23 -17.74
CA ASP A 377 -62.17 -17.56 -18.68
C ASP A 377 -61.65 -16.25 -18.10
N GLN A 378 -60.36 -15.99 -18.27
CA GLN A 378 -59.73 -14.77 -17.80
C GLN A 378 -59.35 -13.89 -18.97
N HIS A 379 -59.82 -12.64 -18.94
CA HIS A 379 -59.35 -11.61 -19.84
C HIS A 379 -58.06 -11.00 -19.27
N ILE A 380 -56.99 -11.05 -20.04
CA ILE A 380 -55.71 -10.46 -19.70
C ILE A 380 -55.43 -9.29 -20.63
N SER A 381 -55.03 -8.16 -20.07
CA SER A 381 -54.45 -7.05 -20.81
C SER A 381 -52.98 -6.86 -20.44
N VAL A 382 -52.17 -6.58 -21.45
CA VAL A 382 -50.81 -6.04 -21.29
C VAL A 382 -50.93 -4.52 -21.47
N PRO A 383 -50.56 -3.71 -20.45
CA PRO A 383 -50.55 -2.26 -20.61
C PRO A 383 -49.63 -1.87 -21.78
N GLU A 384 -50.12 -1.03 -22.72
CA GLU A 384 -49.32 -0.53 -23.88
C GLU A 384 -48.00 0.09 -23.43
N ASP A 385 -48.04 0.78 -22.29
CA ASP A 385 -46.93 1.50 -21.69
C ASP A 385 -46.21 0.68 -20.62
N ALA A 386 -46.16 -0.65 -20.74
CA ALA A 386 -45.43 -1.64 -19.92
C ALA A 386 -44.47 -1.02 -18.88
N LYS A 387 -45.05 -0.49 -17.78
CA LYS A 387 -44.42 0.50 -16.88
C LYS A 387 -43.25 -0.03 -16.06
N GLY A 388 -42.81 -1.24 -16.36
CA GLY A 388 -41.72 -1.99 -15.75
C GLY A 388 -40.43 -2.05 -16.58
N PHE A 389 -40.37 -1.44 -17.78
CA PHE A 389 -39.12 -1.29 -18.56
C PHE A 389 -38.93 0.16 -19.04
N PRO A 390 -37.67 0.62 -19.18
CA PRO A 390 -37.40 1.88 -19.87
C PRO A 390 -37.68 1.73 -21.38
N THR A 391 -38.03 2.84 -22.04
CA THR A 391 -38.27 2.89 -23.50
C THR A 391 -37.09 2.33 -24.30
N GLU A 392 -35.87 2.51 -23.79
CA GLU A 392 -34.61 2.06 -24.37
C GLU A 392 -34.43 0.54 -24.32
N ALA A 393 -35.23 -0.18 -23.53
CA ALA A 393 -35.28 -1.65 -23.60
C ALA A 393 -35.96 -2.13 -24.90
N GLY A 394 -36.78 -1.28 -25.54
CA GLY A 394 -37.50 -1.61 -26.77
C GLY A 394 -38.43 -2.82 -26.63
N PHE A 395 -39.12 -2.89 -25.49
CA PHE A 395 -40.04 -3.98 -25.17
C PHE A 395 -41.43 -3.69 -25.73
N THR A 396 -41.92 -4.54 -26.64
CA THR A 396 -43.21 -4.36 -27.30
C THR A 396 -44.04 -5.65 -27.23
N PRO A 397 -45.21 -5.65 -26.58
CA PRO A 397 -46.13 -6.78 -26.64
C PRO A 397 -46.74 -6.91 -28.04
N ILE A 398 -46.77 -8.13 -28.59
CA ILE A 398 -47.40 -8.40 -29.88
C ILE A 398 -48.94 -8.41 -29.74
N GLN A 399 -49.42 -8.77 -28.56
CA GLN A 399 -50.84 -8.83 -28.21
C GLN A 399 -51.08 -8.00 -26.95
N LEU A 400 -51.91 -6.97 -27.05
CA LEU A 400 -52.26 -6.09 -25.93
C LEU A 400 -53.38 -6.68 -25.05
N GLN A 401 -54.21 -7.55 -25.61
CA GLN A 401 -55.30 -8.20 -24.89
C GLN A 401 -55.46 -9.63 -25.41
N THR A 402 -55.79 -10.55 -24.50
CA THR A 402 -56.13 -11.93 -24.84
C THR A 402 -57.13 -12.50 -23.84
N THR A 403 -57.80 -13.58 -24.21
CA THR A 403 -58.63 -14.37 -23.29
C THR A 403 -57.97 -15.71 -23.10
N ILE A 404 -57.76 -16.12 -21.85
CA ILE A 404 -57.25 -17.44 -21.50
C ILE A 404 -58.43 -18.28 -21.02
N PRO A 405 -58.89 -19.28 -21.79
CA PRO A 405 -60.00 -20.11 -21.37
C PRO A 405 -59.69 -20.89 -20.10
N ALA A 406 -60.71 -21.18 -19.28
CA ALA A 406 -60.56 -22.00 -18.08
C ALA A 406 -59.89 -23.35 -18.40
N GLY A 407 -58.87 -23.72 -17.63
CA GLY A 407 -58.10 -24.96 -17.81
C GLY A 407 -57.23 -24.99 -19.07
N LYS A 408 -56.96 -23.85 -19.73
CA LYS A 408 -56.10 -23.77 -20.92
C LYS A 408 -54.86 -22.90 -20.67
N THR A 409 -53.84 -23.14 -21.49
CA THR A 409 -52.62 -22.32 -21.57
C THR A 409 -52.67 -21.45 -22.82
N VAL A 410 -52.32 -20.16 -22.69
CA VAL A 410 -52.14 -19.23 -23.81
C VAL A 410 -50.70 -18.73 -23.83
N LYS A 411 -50.14 -18.59 -25.05
CA LYS A 411 -48.82 -18.01 -25.26
C LYS A 411 -48.94 -16.53 -25.62
N LEU A 412 -48.35 -15.68 -24.80
CA LEU A 412 -48.15 -14.26 -25.08
C LEU A 412 -46.78 -14.06 -25.69
N ALA A 413 -46.70 -13.34 -26.80
CA ALA A 413 -45.44 -13.08 -27.48
C ALA A 413 -45.01 -11.61 -27.32
N PHE A 414 -43.72 -11.41 -27.16
CA PHE A 414 -43.10 -10.10 -26.95
C PHE A 414 -41.89 -9.96 -27.88
N ASP A 415 -41.76 -8.78 -28.47
CA ASP A 415 -40.56 -8.38 -29.20
C ASP A 415 -39.71 -7.47 -28.32
N LEU A 416 -38.40 -7.71 -28.33
CA LEU A 416 -37.40 -6.93 -27.62
C LEU A 416 -36.40 -6.37 -28.63
N LEU A 417 -36.22 -5.06 -28.65
CA LEU A 417 -35.25 -4.38 -29.52
C LEU A 417 -34.45 -3.36 -28.69
N PRO A 418 -33.37 -3.79 -28.02
CA PRO A 418 -32.64 -2.92 -27.12
C PRO A 418 -31.98 -1.75 -27.85
N GLN A 419 -32.20 -0.53 -27.34
CA GLN A 419 -31.63 0.72 -27.85
C GLN A 419 -30.56 1.32 -26.91
N ALA A 420 -30.32 0.68 -25.76
CA ALA A 420 -29.26 1.04 -24.82
C ALA A 420 -28.48 -0.19 -24.34
N TYR A 421 -27.23 0.04 -23.89
CA TYR A 421 -26.40 -0.97 -23.23
C TYR A 421 -26.80 -1.14 -21.76
N GLY A 422 -26.35 -2.23 -21.14
CA GLY A 422 -26.46 -2.44 -19.70
C GLY A 422 -27.43 -3.55 -19.30
N GLU A 423 -27.83 -3.55 -18.04
CA GLU A 423 -28.70 -4.60 -17.49
C GLU A 423 -30.17 -4.26 -17.75
N LEU A 424 -30.83 -5.13 -18.50
CA LEU A 424 -32.27 -5.09 -18.69
C LEU A 424 -32.89 -5.91 -17.56
N ARG A 425 -33.50 -5.23 -16.58
CA ARG A 425 -34.22 -5.90 -15.50
C ARG A 425 -35.52 -5.17 -15.25
N GLY A 426 -36.63 -5.90 -15.27
CA GLY A 426 -37.97 -5.36 -15.12
C GLY A 426 -39.00 -6.47 -14.96
N ASP A 427 -40.26 -6.08 -14.82
CA ASP A 427 -41.36 -7.02 -14.62
C ASP A 427 -42.37 -6.84 -15.77
N ILE A 428 -42.72 -7.93 -16.48
CA ILE A 428 -43.88 -7.96 -17.38
C ILE A 428 -45.11 -7.88 -16.51
N GLN A 429 -45.92 -6.86 -16.73
CA GLN A 429 -47.17 -6.65 -15.99
C GLN A 429 -48.35 -7.12 -16.82
N LEU A 430 -49.11 -8.05 -16.26
CA LEU A 430 -50.30 -8.62 -16.88
C LEU A 430 -51.48 -8.32 -15.97
N GLN A 431 -52.49 -7.64 -16.50
CA GLN A 431 -53.68 -7.27 -15.74
C GLN A 431 -54.82 -8.22 -16.08
N SER A 432 -55.46 -8.81 -15.06
CA SER A 432 -56.71 -9.57 -15.24
C SER A 432 -57.77 -9.05 -14.26
N GLY A 433 -58.73 -8.29 -14.78
CA GLY A 433 -59.68 -7.54 -13.96
C GLY A 433 -58.95 -6.56 -13.02
N LYS A 434 -59.03 -6.83 -11.70
CA LYS A 434 -58.33 -6.07 -10.65
C LYS A 434 -56.99 -6.68 -10.23
N ALA A 435 -56.70 -7.92 -10.65
CA ALA A 435 -55.47 -8.61 -10.30
C ALA A 435 -54.33 -8.20 -11.24
N MET A 436 -53.12 -8.10 -10.69
CA MET A 436 -51.90 -7.89 -11.44
C MET A 436 -51.00 -9.11 -11.25
N LEU A 437 -50.56 -9.69 -12.36
CA LEU A 437 -49.53 -10.73 -12.43
C LEU A 437 -48.24 -10.09 -12.92
N TYR A 438 -47.13 -10.42 -12.27
CA TYR A 438 -45.80 -9.90 -12.58
C TYR A 438 -44.89 -11.06 -12.96
N VAL A 439 -44.26 -10.99 -14.14
CA VAL A 439 -43.25 -11.97 -14.57
C VAL A 439 -41.92 -11.25 -14.73
N PRO A 440 -40.92 -11.51 -13.86
CA PRO A 440 -39.62 -10.85 -13.94
C PRO A 440 -38.89 -11.26 -15.22
N VAL A 441 -38.29 -10.28 -15.90
CA VAL A 441 -37.39 -10.50 -17.03
C VAL A 441 -36.04 -9.88 -16.67
N SER A 442 -34.98 -10.63 -16.96
CA SER A 442 -33.62 -10.15 -16.81
C SER A 442 -32.80 -10.47 -18.05
N GLY A 443 -31.84 -9.61 -18.37
CA GLY A 443 -30.96 -9.75 -19.53
C GLY A 443 -29.85 -8.72 -19.50
N PHE A 444 -28.85 -8.89 -20.36
CA PHE A 444 -27.74 -7.95 -20.47
C PHE A 444 -27.46 -7.60 -21.92
N VAL A 445 -27.39 -6.31 -22.23
CA VAL A 445 -27.01 -5.82 -23.56
C VAL A 445 -25.54 -5.43 -23.51
N ALA A 446 -24.71 -6.24 -24.15
CA ALA A 446 -23.27 -6.02 -24.15
C ALA A 446 -22.86 -4.90 -25.11
N PRO A 447 -21.87 -4.07 -24.74
CA PRO A 447 -21.15 -3.24 -25.70
C PRO A 447 -20.49 -4.14 -26.77
N PRO A 448 -20.39 -3.70 -28.05
CA PRO A 448 -19.79 -4.49 -29.12
C PRO A 448 -18.37 -4.95 -28.76
N GLY A 449 -18.16 -6.26 -28.78
CA GLY A 449 -16.92 -6.92 -28.40
C GLY A 449 -15.91 -6.92 -29.54
N ASP A 450 -14.87 -6.08 -29.42
CA ASP A 450 -13.53 -6.44 -29.92
C ASP A 450 -12.38 -5.63 -29.31
N LYS A 451 -12.64 -4.58 -28.52
CA LYS A 451 -11.64 -3.94 -27.66
C LYS A 451 -12.34 -3.54 -26.36
N THR A 452 -11.82 -4.02 -25.23
CA THR A 452 -12.16 -3.69 -23.82
C THR A 452 -13.35 -2.75 -23.58
N PRO A 453 -14.34 -3.10 -22.74
CA PRO A 453 -15.51 -2.25 -22.50
C PRO A 453 -15.08 -0.83 -22.15
N VAL A 454 -15.43 0.14 -23.02
CA VAL A 454 -14.93 1.51 -22.91
C VAL A 454 -15.41 2.19 -21.63
N LEU A 455 -16.56 1.74 -21.10
CA LEU A 455 -17.02 2.00 -19.73
C LEU A 455 -17.32 0.65 -19.05
N SER A 456 -16.55 0.31 -18.02
CA SER A 456 -16.84 -0.85 -17.16
C SER A 456 -17.48 -0.36 -15.87
N LEU A 457 -18.72 -0.79 -15.64
CA LEU A 457 -19.35 -0.69 -14.33
C LEU A 457 -19.07 -1.96 -13.56
N ARG A 458 -18.47 -1.83 -12.36
CA ARG A 458 -18.23 -2.98 -11.48
C ARG A 458 -19.51 -3.65 -10.99
N ARG A 459 -20.64 -2.95 -11.08
CA ARG A 459 -21.94 -3.39 -10.62
C ARG A 459 -22.96 -3.23 -11.74
N ARG A 460 -23.79 -4.24 -11.87
CA ARG A 460 -24.90 -4.24 -12.83
C ARG A 460 -26.22 -3.79 -12.21
N VAL A 461 -26.29 -3.70 -10.88
CA VAL A 461 -27.40 -3.11 -10.12
C VAL A 461 -26.84 -2.28 -8.97
N LEU A 462 -27.41 -1.10 -8.72
CA LEU A 462 -27.11 -0.30 -7.54
C LEU A 462 -28.20 -0.49 -6.47
N ASP A 463 -27.94 -1.38 -5.53
CA ASP A 463 -28.85 -1.71 -4.43
C ASP A 463 -28.47 -0.95 -3.15
N PHE A 464 -29.38 -0.08 -2.70
CA PHE A 464 -29.24 0.69 -1.47
C PHE A 464 -29.56 -0.13 -0.21
N GLY A 465 -30.04 -1.36 -0.34
CA GLY A 465 -30.41 -2.22 0.78
C GLY A 465 -31.57 -1.65 1.59
N LEU A 466 -31.64 -2.01 2.88
CA LEU A 466 -32.68 -1.54 3.80
C LEU A 466 -32.34 -0.16 4.38
N VAL A 467 -33.18 0.85 4.16
CA VAL A 467 -33.03 2.24 4.62
C VAL A 467 -34.24 2.62 5.48
N ALA A 468 -34.01 3.28 6.62
CA ALA A 468 -35.12 3.68 7.49
C ALA A 468 -35.99 4.76 6.83
N PRO A 469 -37.32 4.78 7.09
CA PRO A 469 -38.21 5.80 6.52
C PRO A 469 -37.72 7.23 6.77
N GLY A 470 -37.65 8.04 5.71
CA GLY A 470 -37.16 9.42 5.75
C GLY A 470 -35.64 9.58 5.75
N GLU A 471 -34.85 8.51 5.92
CA GLU A 471 -33.39 8.59 5.82
C GLU A 471 -32.92 8.63 4.37
N GLN A 472 -31.74 9.24 4.17
CA GLN A 472 -31.06 9.32 2.88
C GLN A 472 -29.76 8.54 2.94
N ARG A 473 -29.52 7.69 1.93
CA ARG A 473 -28.28 6.92 1.76
C ARG A 473 -27.59 7.27 0.45
N THR A 474 -26.25 7.31 0.46
CA THR A 474 -25.45 7.66 -0.71
C THR A 474 -24.51 6.51 -1.09
N LEU A 475 -24.65 5.99 -2.31
CA LEU A 475 -23.70 5.05 -2.89
C LEU A 475 -22.89 5.72 -4.00
N TRP A 476 -21.69 5.20 -4.24
CA TRP A 476 -20.76 5.75 -5.21
C TRP A 476 -20.61 4.80 -6.40
N LEU A 477 -21.09 5.23 -7.56
CA LEU A 477 -20.93 4.50 -8.80
C LEU A 477 -19.50 4.70 -9.32
N HIS A 478 -18.77 3.60 -9.47
CA HIS A 478 -17.43 3.60 -10.04
C HIS A 478 -17.49 3.53 -11.57
N LEU A 479 -17.01 4.57 -12.23
CA LEU A 479 -16.89 4.67 -13.68
C LEU A 479 -15.43 4.40 -14.06
N GLN A 480 -15.18 3.26 -14.70
CA GLN A 480 -13.86 2.90 -15.21
C GLN A 480 -13.87 3.02 -16.74
N PHE A 481 -13.04 3.92 -17.26
CA PHE A 481 -12.89 4.12 -18.69
C PHE A 481 -11.73 3.27 -19.24
N ALA A 482 -11.89 2.67 -20.42
CA ALA A 482 -10.80 1.92 -21.05
C ALA A 482 -9.66 2.85 -21.50
N THR A 483 -10.02 4.03 -22.00
CA THR A 483 -9.11 5.14 -22.26
C THR A 483 -9.51 6.30 -21.34
N PRO A 484 -8.59 6.85 -20.52
CA PRO A 484 -8.92 7.98 -19.64
C PRO A 484 -9.43 9.16 -20.47
N PRO A 485 -10.65 9.68 -20.19
CA PRO A 485 -11.16 10.87 -20.87
C PRO A 485 -10.32 12.10 -20.51
N SER A 486 -10.23 13.05 -21.43
CA SER A 486 -9.63 14.37 -21.19
C SER A 486 -10.39 15.16 -20.12
N ALA A 487 -9.72 16.15 -19.52
CA ALA A 487 -10.35 17.01 -18.53
C ALA A 487 -11.52 17.81 -19.15
N GLU A 488 -11.44 18.14 -20.44
CA GLU A 488 -12.48 18.79 -21.23
C GLU A 488 -13.69 17.88 -21.43
N GLU A 489 -13.49 16.63 -21.88
CA GLU A 489 -14.58 15.64 -22.03
C GLU A 489 -15.32 15.39 -20.72
N LEU A 490 -14.60 15.37 -19.59
CA LEU A 490 -15.21 15.25 -18.26
C LEU A 490 -15.98 16.50 -17.84
N LYS A 491 -15.54 17.70 -18.22
CA LYS A 491 -16.27 18.96 -17.97
C LYS A 491 -17.54 19.06 -18.81
N GLU A 492 -17.59 18.39 -19.96
CA GLU A 492 -18.78 18.36 -20.83
C GLU A 492 -19.88 17.43 -20.31
N LEU A 493 -19.61 16.58 -19.31
CA LEU A 493 -20.63 15.77 -18.63
C LEU A 493 -21.54 16.67 -17.80
N LYS A 494 -22.71 16.99 -18.35
CA LYS A 494 -23.74 17.86 -17.74
C LYS A 494 -24.71 17.06 -16.88
N ALA A 495 -25.56 17.76 -16.14
CA ALA A 495 -26.68 17.14 -15.43
C ALA A 495 -27.56 16.26 -16.31
N SER A 496 -27.75 16.65 -17.57
CA SER A 496 -28.53 15.89 -18.55
C SER A 496 -27.93 14.54 -18.93
N THR A 497 -26.64 14.29 -18.62
CA THR A 497 -25.95 13.00 -18.82
C THR A 497 -26.51 11.93 -17.91
N PHE A 498 -27.03 12.28 -16.73
CA PHE A 498 -27.46 11.33 -15.71
C PHE A 498 -28.92 11.54 -15.36
N GLN A 499 -29.78 10.63 -15.81
CA GLN A 499 -31.23 10.76 -15.66
C GLN A 499 -31.82 9.57 -14.92
N ILE A 500 -32.80 9.84 -14.05
CA ILE A 500 -33.50 8.81 -13.28
C ILE A 500 -34.87 8.55 -13.90
N TYR A 501 -35.16 7.29 -14.21
CA TYR A 501 -36.45 6.82 -14.72
C TYR A 501 -37.07 5.89 -13.68
N SER A 502 -38.20 6.26 -13.10
CA SER A 502 -38.86 5.44 -12.06
C SER A 502 -40.05 4.69 -12.64
N THR A 503 -40.23 3.42 -12.26
CA THR A 503 -41.40 2.62 -12.63
C THR A 503 -42.66 3.09 -11.92
N GLY A 504 -43.79 3.17 -12.62
CA GLY A 504 -45.11 3.15 -11.98
C GLY A 504 -45.60 4.43 -11.28
N LEU A 505 -44.87 5.55 -11.34
CA LEU A 505 -45.38 6.82 -10.82
C LEU A 505 -46.36 7.44 -11.84
N LYS A 506 -47.67 7.27 -11.59
CA LYS A 506 -48.70 8.09 -12.22
C LYS A 506 -48.59 9.50 -11.61
N THR A 507 -48.16 10.47 -12.40
CA THR A 507 -48.15 11.94 -12.12
C THR A 507 -47.15 12.46 -11.07
N GLU A 508 -46.39 13.49 -11.46
CA GLU A 508 -45.65 14.56 -10.72
C GLU A 508 -44.88 14.27 -9.42
N THR A 509 -44.86 13.05 -8.92
CA THR A 509 -44.14 12.68 -7.70
C THR A 509 -42.65 12.51 -8.01
N LYS A 510 -41.83 13.31 -7.35
CA LYS A 510 -40.36 13.28 -7.50
C LYS A 510 -39.83 11.90 -7.12
N SER A 511 -38.98 11.32 -7.97
CA SER A 511 -38.31 10.05 -7.68
C SER A 511 -37.59 10.09 -6.33
N PRO A 512 -37.63 9.02 -5.51
CA PRO A 512 -36.83 8.94 -4.29
C PRO A 512 -35.33 8.82 -4.56
N PHE A 513 -34.94 8.60 -5.82
CA PHE A 513 -33.55 8.55 -6.25
C PHE A 513 -33.10 9.89 -6.84
N SER A 514 -31.85 10.26 -6.57
CA SER A 514 -31.21 11.42 -7.20
C SER A 514 -29.73 11.14 -7.48
N VAL A 515 -29.15 11.88 -8.41
CA VAL A 515 -27.76 11.72 -8.82
C VAL A 515 -27.04 13.06 -8.73
N SER A 516 -25.78 13.03 -8.29
CA SER A 516 -24.90 14.19 -8.34
C SER A 516 -24.19 14.24 -9.67
N THR A 517 -24.07 15.44 -10.23
CA THR A 517 -23.37 15.70 -11.49
C THR A 517 -21.88 15.91 -11.28
N ASP A 518 -21.45 16.06 -10.02
CA ASP A 518 -20.06 16.28 -9.66
C ASP A 518 -19.31 14.94 -9.68
N LEU A 519 -18.58 14.71 -10.77
CA LEU A 519 -17.69 13.56 -10.86
C LEU A 519 -16.45 13.80 -9.99
N LEU A 520 -16.29 12.96 -8.99
CA LEU A 520 -15.11 12.98 -8.14
C LEU A 520 -14.05 12.07 -8.75
N ALA A 521 -13.00 12.67 -9.30
CA ALA A 521 -11.82 11.92 -9.71
C ALA A 521 -11.07 11.42 -8.47
N ARG A 522 -10.67 10.14 -8.50
CA ARG A 522 -9.62 9.64 -7.60
C ARG A 522 -8.29 10.17 -8.11
N SER A 523 -7.68 11.09 -7.38
CA SER A 523 -6.31 11.51 -7.67
C SER A 523 -5.39 10.30 -7.54
N VAL A 524 -4.73 9.86 -8.63
CA VAL A 524 -3.66 8.87 -8.56
C VAL A 524 -2.50 9.36 -9.42
N LEU A 525 -1.30 9.31 -8.83
CA LEU A 525 0.02 9.58 -9.39
C LEU A 525 0.43 8.66 -10.58
N ALA A 526 -0.48 8.09 -11.36
CA ALA A 526 -0.15 7.04 -12.34
C ALA A 526 -1.12 6.88 -13.53
N GLY A 527 -1.76 7.95 -14.02
CA GLY A 527 -2.42 7.95 -15.33
C GLY A 527 -3.72 7.13 -15.49
N ASN A 528 -4.12 6.31 -14.50
CA ASN A 528 -5.40 5.58 -14.53
C ASN A 528 -6.40 6.24 -13.55
N GLN A 529 -7.00 7.33 -13.99
CA GLN A 529 -7.99 8.07 -13.18
C GLN A 529 -9.30 7.28 -13.13
N ALA A 530 -9.71 6.90 -11.93
CA ALA A 530 -11.03 6.35 -11.66
C ALA A 530 -11.99 7.50 -11.30
N HIS A 531 -13.19 7.51 -11.86
CA HIS A 531 -14.20 8.52 -11.58
C HIS A 531 -15.33 7.93 -10.76
N TYR A 532 -15.87 8.73 -9.84
CA TYR A 532 -16.95 8.33 -8.96
C TYR A 532 -18.10 9.33 -9.03
N MET A 533 -19.31 8.80 -9.08
CA MET A 533 -20.54 9.57 -9.06
C MET A 533 -21.38 9.19 -7.86
N ALA A 534 -21.87 10.18 -7.12
CA ALA A 534 -22.79 9.94 -6.01
C ALA A 534 -24.21 9.70 -6.54
N VAL A 535 -24.81 8.58 -6.14
CA VAL A 535 -26.22 8.30 -6.33
C VAL A 535 -26.84 8.21 -4.94
N ARG A 536 -27.97 8.88 -4.75
CA ARG A 536 -28.66 9.01 -3.47
C ARG A 536 -30.04 8.36 -3.56
N TYR A 537 -30.45 7.73 -2.47
CA TYR A 537 -31.80 7.24 -2.27
C TYR A 537 -32.34 7.81 -0.97
N THR A 538 -33.46 8.52 -1.03
CA THR A 538 -34.22 9.01 0.11
C THR A 538 -35.42 8.11 0.31
N ALA A 539 -35.42 7.31 1.37
CA ALA A 539 -36.48 6.36 1.64
C ALA A 539 -37.81 7.08 1.91
N PRO A 540 -38.87 6.82 1.14
CA PRO A 540 -40.21 7.34 1.44
C PRO A 540 -40.69 6.95 2.85
N MET A 541 -41.64 7.71 3.39
CA MET A 541 -42.22 7.43 4.72
C MET A 541 -43.04 6.12 4.78
N SER A 542 -43.46 5.58 3.63
CA SER A 542 -44.22 4.33 3.51
C SER A 542 -43.90 3.60 2.21
N GLY A 543 -44.17 2.29 2.16
CA GLY A 543 -43.88 1.41 1.02
C GLY A 543 -42.86 0.32 1.38
N SER A 544 -42.42 -0.44 0.38
CA SER A 544 -41.43 -1.52 0.54
C SER A 544 -40.23 -1.30 -0.38
N LEU A 545 -40.25 -1.86 -1.59
CA LEU A 545 -39.18 -1.78 -2.57
C LEU A 545 -39.46 -0.66 -3.57
N GLN A 546 -38.48 0.23 -3.74
CA GLN A 546 -38.47 1.24 -4.79
C GLN A 546 -37.50 0.78 -5.89
N LYS A 547 -37.94 0.81 -7.15
CA LYS A 547 -37.14 0.46 -8.34
C LYS A 547 -37.10 1.65 -9.31
N ALA A 548 -35.96 1.85 -9.95
CA ALA A 548 -35.76 2.83 -11.01
C ALA A 548 -34.59 2.40 -11.91
N TRP A 549 -34.31 3.18 -12.94
CA TRP A 549 -33.08 3.10 -13.74
C TRP A 549 -32.35 4.42 -13.72
N LEU A 550 -31.03 4.33 -13.63
CA LEU A 550 -30.12 5.41 -13.94
C LEU A 550 -29.69 5.24 -15.40
N LYS A 551 -30.06 6.23 -16.22
CA LYS A 551 -29.62 6.37 -17.61
C LYS A 551 -28.36 7.22 -17.67
N LEU A 552 -27.33 6.72 -18.35
CA LEU A 552 -26.08 7.41 -18.62
C LEU A 552 -26.00 7.72 -20.11
N SER A 553 -26.10 9.00 -20.47
CA SER A 553 -26.14 9.50 -21.85
C SER A 553 -24.90 10.31 -22.18
N GLY A 554 -24.31 10.09 -23.36
CA GLY A 554 -23.16 10.88 -23.83
C GLY A 554 -21.88 10.66 -23.01
N VAL A 555 -21.77 9.56 -22.27
CA VAL A 555 -20.54 9.20 -21.56
C VAL A 555 -19.47 8.76 -22.58
N PRO A 556 -18.24 9.30 -22.53
CA PRO A 556 -17.15 8.90 -23.41
C PRO A 556 -17.01 7.37 -23.45
N GLY A 557 -16.94 6.84 -24.67
CA GLY A 557 -16.81 5.41 -24.92
C GLY A 557 -18.09 4.64 -25.17
N LEU A 558 -19.27 5.23 -24.97
CA LEU A 558 -20.54 4.57 -25.32
C LEU A 558 -20.94 4.73 -26.80
N GLY A 559 -20.12 5.39 -27.62
CA GLY A 559 -20.41 5.62 -29.04
C GLY A 559 -21.70 6.40 -29.29
N GLY A 560 -22.05 7.32 -28.37
CA GLY A 560 -23.28 8.10 -28.43
C GLY A 560 -24.55 7.34 -28.02
N ARG A 561 -24.43 6.09 -27.54
CA ARG A 561 -25.56 5.31 -27.02
C ARG A 561 -25.67 5.47 -25.51
N ASP A 562 -26.86 5.16 -25.00
CA ASP A 562 -27.15 5.21 -23.59
C ASP A 562 -26.73 3.93 -22.87
N TYR A 563 -26.46 4.03 -21.57
CA TYR A 563 -26.29 2.89 -20.68
C TYR A 563 -27.35 2.91 -19.58
N MET A 564 -28.05 1.80 -19.38
CA MET A 564 -29.08 1.64 -18.37
C MET A 564 -28.56 0.83 -17.18
N LEU A 565 -28.61 1.43 -15.99
CA LEU A 565 -28.24 0.79 -14.73
C LEU A 565 -29.48 0.71 -13.81
N PRO A 566 -30.01 -0.48 -13.52
CA PRO A 566 -31.04 -0.66 -12.51
C PRO A 566 -30.57 -0.16 -11.14
N ILE A 567 -31.42 0.59 -10.46
CA ILE A 567 -31.22 1.06 -9.09
C ILE A 567 -32.41 0.69 -8.23
N GLN A 568 -32.16 0.28 -6.98
CA GLN A 568 -33.22 -0.16 -6.08
C GLN A 568 -32.92 0.17 -4.62
N GLY A 569 -33.96 0.34 -3.82
CA GLY A 569 -33.84 0.59 -2.38
C GLY A 569 -35.05 0.06 -1.63
N ASN A 570 -34.82 -0.57 -0.48
CA ASN A 570 -35.86 -1.10 0.38
C ASN A 570 -36.10 -0.16 1.56
N ILE A 571 -37.37 0.06 1.89
CA ILE A 571 -37.80 0.83 3.06
C ILE A 571 -37.90 -0.15 4.23
N ALA A 572 -37.23 0.17 5.33
CA ALA A 572 -37.30 -0.61 6.56
C ALA A 572 -38.69 -0.47 7.19
N SER A 573 -39.30 -1.58 7.60
CA SER A 573 -40.52 -1.53 8.41
C SER A 573 -40.23 -1.00 9.83
N LEU A 574 -41.27 -0.53 10.52
CA LEU A 574 -41.19 -0.16 11.94
C LEU A 574 -40.58 -1.30 12.77
N GLY A 575 -39.71 -0.95 13.73
CA GLY A 575 -39.02 -1.91 14.58
C GLY A 575 -37.89 -2.71 13.93
N MET A 576 -37.51 -2.40 12.68
CA MET A 576 -36.30 -2.96 12.07
C MET A 576 -35.04 -2.29 12.61
N PRO A 577 -33.90 -3.00 12.69
CA PRO A 577 -32.62 -2.38 13.02
C PRO A 577 -32.30 -1.21 12.11
N ILE A 578 -31.61 -0.21 12.64
CA ILE A 578 -31.20 1.00 11.95
C ILE A 578 -29.67 1.03 11.93
N ALA A 579 -29.11 1.00 10.73
CA ALA A 579 -27.69 1.20 10.47
C ALA A 579 -27.41 2.67 10.12
N PRO A 580 -26.18 3.17 10.28
CA PRO A 580 -25.83 4.50 9.81
C PRO A 580 -26.11 4.59 8.32
N ALA A 581 -26.74 5.68 7.86
CA ALA A 581 -27.06 5.80 6.45
C ALA A 581 -25.78 5.88 5.59
N ASP A 582 -24.81 6.69 6.02
CA ASP A 582 -23.48 6.84 5.43
C ASP A 582 -22.42 7.01 6.54
N ILE A 583 -21.18 6.58 6.29
CA ILE A 583 -20.03 6.77 7.19
C ILE A 583 -18.96 7.60 6.49
N HIS A 584 -18.66 8.75 7.09
CA HIS A 584 -17.71 9.74 6.59
C HIS A 584 -16.50 9.82 7.51
N VAL A 585 -15.44 9.07 7.19
CA VAL A 585 -14.21 9.09 8.00
C VAL A 585 -13.57 10.50 7.98
N GLY A 586 -13.79 11.23 6.90
CA GLY A 586 -13.32 12.60 6.69
C GLY A 586 -11.94 12.67 6.05
N ALA A 587 -11.31 13.84 6.14
CA ALA A 587 -9.95 14.05 5.67
C ALA A 587 -8.94 13.46 6.67
N VAL A 588 -7.98 12.69 6.16
CA VAL A 588 -6.88 12.09 6.93
C VAL A 588 -5.56 12.60 6.35
N GLN A 589 -4.67 13.08 7.22
CA GLN A 589 -3.34 13.50 6.79
C GLN A 589 -2.59 12.30 6.22
N GLN A 590 -1.80 12.49 5.16
CA GLN A 590 -1.00 11.42 4.56
C GLN A 590 -0.18 10.68 5.63
N CYS A 591 -0.07 9.35 5.52
CA CYS A 591 0.65 8.48 6.46
C CYS A 591 0.06 8.39 7.87
N THR A 592 -1.07 9.05 8.13
CA THR A 592 -1.86 8.84 9.35
C THR A 592 -3.07 7.96 9.06
N SER A 593 -3.78 7.58 10.12
CA SER A 593 -5.02 6.83 9.99
C SER A 593 -6.09 7.42 10.89
N LYS A 594 -7.34 7.27 10.49
CA LYS A 594 -8.50 7.68 11.29
C LYS A 594 -9.54 6.58 11.26
N ALA A 595 -10.13 6.30 12.41
CA ALA A 595 -11.16 5.27 12.55
C ALA A 595 -12.52 5.88 12.88
N GLN A 596 -13.59 5.21 12.45
CA GLN A 596 -14.96 5.51 12.79
C GLN A 596 -15.69 4.23 13.20
N THR A 597 -16.48 4.30 14.27
CA THR A 597 -17.26 3.17 14.77
C THR A 597 -18.49 2.92 13.90
N ILE A 598 -18.82 1.65 13.72
CA ILE A 598 -20.06 1.21 13.08
C ILE A 598 -21.00 0.80 14.21
N GLN A 599 -22.13 1.49 14.35
CA GLN A 599 -23.11 1.25 15.40
C GLN A 599 -24.46 0.90 14.79
N LEU A 600 -25.07 -0.19 15.25
CA LEU A 600 -26.41 -0.60 14.85
C LEU A 600 -27.37 -0.38 16.01
N SER A 601 -28.53 0.22 15.73
CA SER A 601 -29.60 0.44 16.70
C SER A 601 -30.72 -0.57 16.45
N ASN A 602 -31.21 -1.24 17.47
CA ASN A 602 -32.38 -2.11 17.39
C ASN A 602 -33.56 -1.44 18.13
N PRO A 603 -34.45 -0.73 17.43
CA PRO A 603 -35.60 -0.09 18.05
C PRO A 603 -36.76 -1.05 18.33
N GLY A 604 -36.75 -2.26 17.75
CA GLY A 604 -37.84 -3.21 17.89
C GLY A 604 -37.86 -3.93 19.25
N ASP A 605 -38.95 -4.64 19.49
CA ASP A 605 -39.24 -5.36 20.74
C ASP A 605 -38.57 -6.74 20.82
N GLU A 606 -37.85 -7.16 19.79
CA GLU A 606 -37.19 -8.45 19.70
C GLU A 606 -35.68 -8.31 19.49
N GLU A 607 -34.91 -9.33 19.90
CA GLU A 607 -33.47 -9.40 19.65
C GLU A 607 -33.15 -9.50 18.15
N VAL A 608 -32.08 -8.81 17.73
CA VAL A 608 -31.49 -8.99 16.40
C VAL A 608 -30.08 -9.52 16.47
N ILE A 609 -29.71 -10.33 15.49
CA ILE A 609 -28.43 -11.02 15.41
C ILE A 609 -27.69 -10.55 14.16
N VAL A 610 -26.58 -9.85 14.33
CA VAL A 610 -25.67 -9.50 13.25
C VAL A 610 -24.80 -10.72 12.93
N GLN A 611 -24.94 -11.27 11.73
CA GLN A 611 -24.22 -12.47 11.30
C GLN A 611 -22.84 -12.15 10.72
N GLY A 612 -22.67 -10.95 10.19
CA GLY A 612 -21.41 -10.54 9.58
C GLY A 612 -21.46 -9.12 9.03
N VAL A 613 -20.27 -8.55 8.88
CA VAL A 613 -20.03 -7.28 8.19
C VAL A 613 -18.93 -7.53 7.17
N SER A 614 -19.17 -7.16 5.92
CA SER A 614 -18.17 -7.22 4.84
C SER A 614 -17.99 -5.84 4.20
N LEU A 615 -16.82 -5.66 3.59
CA LEU A 615 -16.43 -4.44 2.90
C LEU A 615 -16.39 -4.71 1.39
N GLU A 616 -17.04 -3.86 0.62
CA GLU A 616 -17.13 -3.96 -0.83
C GLU A 616 -16.80 -2.62 -1.49
N GLY A 617 -16.50 -2.67 -2.79
CA GLY A 617 -16.26 -1.47 -3.62
C GLY A 617 -14.85 -1.42 -4.21
N ALA A 618 -14.67 -0.58 -5.23
CA ALA A 618 -13.43 -0.48 -5.99
C ALA A 618 -12.23 -0.05 -5.13
N THR A 619 -12.46 0.80 -4.12
CA THR A 619 -11.45 1.23 -3.16
C THR A 619 -11.60 0.63 -1.77
N GLY A 620 -12.30 -0.51 -1.65
CA GLY A 620 -12.45 -1.21 -0.36
C GLY A 620 -11.11 -1.46 0.33
N LYS A 621 -10.05 -1.77 -0.44
CA LYS A 621 -8.69 -1.96 0.09
C LYS A 621 -8.07 -0.74 0.80
N ASP A 622 -8.60 0.46 0.57
CA ASP A 622 -8.14 1.68 1.24
C ASP A 622 -8.72 1.81 2.67
N PHE A 623 -9.66 0.93 3.03
CA PHE A 623 -10.25 0.85 4.36
C PHE A 623 -9.92 -0.50 5.01
N LEU A 624 -9.70 -0.47 6.32
CA LEU A 624 -9.52 -1.63 7.18
C LEU A 624 -10.76 -1.78 8.06
N LEU A 625 -11.44 -2.92 7.95
CA LEU A 625 -12.58 -3.27 8.77
C LEU A 625 -12.11 -4.09 9.97
N ALA A 626 -12.03 -3.47 11.14
CA ALA A 626 -11.89 -4.18 12.41
C ALA A 626 -13.29 -4.62 12.87
N LYS A 627 -13.56 -5.92 12.77
CA LYS A 627 -14.88 -6.50 13.08
C LYS A 627 -14.90 -7.10 14.49
N GLU A 628 -16.08 -7.06 15.11
CA GLU A 628 -16.39 -7.86 16.29
C GLU A 628 -16.50 -9.35 15.92
N SER A 629 -16.48 -10.23 16.92
CA SER A 629 -16.81 -11.64 16.72
C SER A 629 -18.31 -11.80 16.39
N PHE A 630 -18.62 -12.50 15.32
CA PHE A 630 -19.99 -12.82 14.92
C PHE A 630 -20.32 -14.30 15.19
N PRO A 631 -21.59 -14.66 15.48
CA PRO A 631 -22.77 -13.80 15.49
C PRO A 631 -22.82 -12.85 16.71
N LEU A 632 -23.26 -11.61 16.49
CA LEU A 632 -23.35 -10.58 17.53
C LEU A 632 -24.83 -10.24 17.81
N ARG A 633 -25.26 -10.47 19.06
CA ARG A 633 -26.62 -10.18 19.53
C ARG A 633 -26.78 -8.73 19.97
N ILE A 634 -27.90 -8.12 19.57
CA ILE A 634 -28.32 -6.77 19.96
C ILE A 634 -29.73 -6.86 20.55
N PRO A 635 -29.89 -6.70 21.88
CA PRO A 635 -31.19 -6.73 22.55
C PRO A 635 -32.20 -5.74 21.98
N ALA A 636 -33.48 -5.97 22.25
CA ALA A 636 -34.56 -5.02 21.99
C ALA A 636 -34.25 -3.65 22.59
N HIS A 637 -34.69 -2.59 21.92
CA HIS A 637 -34.50 -1.17 22.31
C HIS A 637 -33.06 -0.75 22.66
N SER A 638 -32.05 -1.45 22.12
CA SER A 638 -30.64 -1.20 22.44
C SER A 638 -29.81 -0.80 21.22
N LYS A 639 -28.58 -0.32 21.45
CA LYS A 639 -27.61 -0.06 20.39
C LYS A 639 -26.30 -0.78 20.69
N LYS A 640 -25.61 -1.23 19.65
CA LYS A 640 -24.31 -1.91 19.80
C LYS A 640 -23.32 -1.49 18.73
N ILE A 641 -22.05 -1.35 19.12
CA ILE A 641 -20.94 -1.22 18.19
C ILE A 641 -20.69 -2.61 17.58
N ILE A 642 -20.68 -2.69 16.26
CA ILE A 642 -20.54 -3.96 15.52
C ILE A 642 -19.20 -4.05 14.78
N GLY A 643 -18.40 -2.98 14.83
CA GLY A 643 -17.07 -2.90 14.26
C GLY A 643 -16.54 -1.47 14.18
N LYS A 644 -15.35 -1.31 13.61
CA LYS A 644 -14.73 -0.02 13.30
C LYS A 644 -14.18 -0.06 11.88
N ILE A 645 -14.38 1.01 11.14
CA ILE A 645 -13.75 1.23 9.85
C ILE A 645 -12.59 2.21 10.04
N GLN A 646 -11.39 1.83 9.61
CA GLN A 646 -10.20 2.66 9.64
C GLN A 646 -9.79 2.99 8.22
N PHE A 647 -9.57 4.27 7.94
CA PHE A 647 -9.00 4.72 6.67
C PHE A 647 -7.55 5.12 6.91
N SER A 648 -6.66 4.61 6.06
CA SER A 648 -5.26 4.99 6.01
C SER A 648 -4.86 5.12 4.56
N SER A 649 -4.22 6.22 4.19
CA SER A 649 -3.71 6.38 2.83
C SER A 649 -2.28 6.91 2.82
N LYS A 650 -1.48 6.29 1.96
CA LYS A 650 -0.10 6.71 1.66
C LYS A 650 -0.04 7.73 0.50
N VAL A 651 -1.16 8.07 -0.12
CA VAL A 651 -1.27 8.99 -1.26
C VAL A 651 -2.48 9.91 -1.09
N SER A 652 -2.51 11.09 -1.69
CA SER A 652 -3.72 11.91 -1.73
C SER A 652 -4.76 11.24 -2.62
N ILE A 653 -5.83 10.73 -2.01
CA ILE A 653 -6.90 10.02 -2.71
C ILE A 653 -8.23 10.40 -2.10
N ARG A 654 -9.27 10.34 -2.92
CA ARG A 654 -10.64 10.14 -2.45
C ARG A 654 -10.94 8.66 -2.58
N SER A 655 -11.45 8.06 -1.52
CA SER A 655 -11.79 6.65 -1.49
C SER A 655 -13.26 6.48 -1.12
N PHE A 656 -13.90 5.59 -1.86
CA PHE A 656 -15.31 5.25 -1.79
C PHE A 656 -15.50 3.73 -1.76
N ALA A 657 -16.25 3.27 -0.76
CA ALA A 657 -16.54 1.86 -0.55
C ALA A 657 -17.96 1.74 0.02
N GLN A 658 -18.38 0.53 0.35
CA GLN A 658 -19.59 0.30 1.13
C GLN A 658 -19.41 -0.86 2.10
N LEU A 659 -20.14 -0.82 3.20
CA LEU A 659 -20.30 -1.95 4.10
C LEU A 659 -21.57 -2.70 3.75
N ARG A 660 -21.52 -4.02 3.86
CA ARG A 660 -22.69 -4.90 3.81
C ARG A 660 -22.83 -5.58 5.17
N ILE A 661 -23.94 -5.36 5.84
CA ILE A 661 -24.23 -5.90 7.18
C ILE A 661 -25.38 -6.90 7.05
N GLN A 662 -25.11 -8.15 7.41
CA GLN A 662 -26.10 -9.21 7.39
C GLN A 662 -26.75 -9.38 8.76
N VAL A 663 -28.07 -9.28 8.82
CA VAL A 663 -28.84 -9.30 10.08
C VAL A 663 -29.92 -10.38 10.04
N LYS A 664 -30.18 -11.02 11.19
CA LYS A 664 -31.33 -11.88 11.46
C LYS A 664 -32.23 -11.26 12.52
N LYS A 665 -33.55 -11.40 12.35
CA LYS A 665 -34.59 -11.03 13.33
C LYS A 665 -35.65 -12.15 13.31
N SER A 666 -36.09 -12.60 14.49
CA SER A 666 -37.09 -13.68 14.62
C SER A 666 -36.75 -14.97 13.84
N GLY A 667 -35.45 -15.29 13.73
CA GLY A 667 -34.97 -16.44 12.94
C GLY A 667 -34.86 -16.21 11.42
N ALA A 668 -35.55 -15.20 10.88
CA ALA A 668 -35.48 -14.82 9.48
C ALA A 668 -34.26 -13.95 9.17
N THR A 669 -33.64 -14.19 8.01
CA THR A 669 -32.53 -13.37 7.51
C THR A 669 -33.09 -12.17 6.76
N LEU A 670 -32.80 -10.97 7.24
CA LEU A 670 -33.25 -9.73 6.61
C LEU A 670 -32.44 -9.43 5.34
N PRO A 671 -32.98 -8.62 4.40
CA PRO A 671 -32.17 -7.98 3.37
C PRO A 671 -30.97 -7.26 4.02
N PRO A 672 -29.81 -7.27 3.35
CA PRO A 672 -28.59 -6.65 3.88
C PRO A 672 -28.79 -5.14 4.08
N TYR A 673 -28.20 -4.63 5.16
CA TYR A 673 -28.01 -3.19 5.28
C TYR A 673 -26.74 -2.82 4.51
N ILE A 674 -26.87 -1.85 3.61
CA ILE A 674 -25.74 -1.32 2.86
C ILE A 674 -25.39 0.04 3.44
N VAL A 675 -24.13 0.33 3.73
CA VAL A 675 -23.72 1.63 4.27
C VAL A 675 -22.65 2.22 3.38
N GLY A 676 -22.90 3.41 2.83
CA GLY A 676 -21.91 4.12 2.00
C GLY A 676 -20.70 4.55 2.84
N LEU A 677 -19.50 4.35 2.31
CA LEU A 677 -18.26 4.83 2.93
C LEU A 677 -17.61 5.91 2.05
N ARG A 678 -17.17 7.00 2.67
CA ARG A 678 -16.27 7.97 2.03
C ARG A 678 -15.17 8.42 2.96
N ALA A 679 -13.98 8.56 2.40
CA ALA A 679 -12.83 9.17 3.04
C ALA A 679 -12.00 9.93 2.03
N SER A 680 -11.21 10.88 2.51
CA SER A 680 -10.19 11.54 1.71
C SER A 680 -8.89 11.59 2.49
N SER A 681 -7.79 11.57 1.76
CA SER A 681 -6.51 12.06 2.26
C SER A 681 -6.12 13.28 1.46
N GLY A 682 -5.61 14.32 2.13
CA GLY A 682 -5.12 15.55 1.51
C GLY A 682 -3.93 16.08 2.32
N PHE A 683 -3.16 17.06 1.89
CA PHE A 683 -2.87 17.62 0.56
C PHE A 683 -1.33 17.50 0.41
N PRO A 684 -0.74 17.68 -0.78
CA PRO A 684 0.73 17.79 -0.83
C PRO A 684 1.16 18.89 0.16
N ARG A 685 2.23 18.64 0.90
CA ARG A 685 2.86 19.63 1.75
C ARG A 685 3.35 20.74 0.80
N THR A 686 2.81 21.94 0.96
CA THR A 686 3.25 23.10 0.17
C THR A 686 4.19 23.95 1.01
N GLU A 687 5.39 24.15 0.51
CA GLU A 687 6.39 25.06 1.06
C GLU A 687 6.65 26.18 0.07
N SER A 688 6.90 27.39 0.58
CA SER A 688 7.17 28.56 -0.24
C SER A 688 8.55 29.12 0.12
N TYR A 689 9.37 29.36 -0.89
CA TYR A 689 10.69 29.98 -0.79
C TYR A 689 10.67 31.25 -1.62
N THR A 690 10.72 32.40 -0.96
CA THR A 690 10.78 33.69 -1.63
C THR A 690 12.23 34.10 -1.80
N GLN A 691 12.61 34.41 -3.04
CA GLN A 691 13.89 35.03 -3.31
C GLN A 691 13.89 36.44 -2.75
N ALA A 692 14.92 36.79 -1.99
CA ALA A 692 15.09 38.15 -1.53
C ALA A 692 15.03 39.12 -2.71
N ASP A 693 14.44 40.30 -2.49
CA ASP A 693 14.37 41.35 -3.52
C ASP A 693 15.73 41.99 -3.84
N GLY A 694 16.77 41.60 -3.09
CA GLY A 694 18.14 42.08 -3.24
C GLY A 694 18.32 43.52 -2.79
N LYS A 695 17.35 44.13 -2.10
CA LYS A 695 17.43 45.53 -1.65
C LYS A 695 17.99 45.66 -0.24
N ARG A 696 17.81 44.63 0.59
CA ARG A 696 18.27 44.62 1.98
C ARG A 696 19.02 43.34 2.33
N ALA A 697 20.04 43.48 3.16
CA ALA A 697 20.82 42.40 3.73
C ALA A 697 21.07 42.66 5.22
N ARG A 698 21.32 41.61 5.99
CA ARG A 698 21.66 41.72 7.40
C ARG A 698 22.78 40.77 7.75
N VAL A 699 23.69 41.21 8.59
CA VAL A 699 24.79 40.38 9.09
C VAL A 699 24.82 40.46 10.61
N LEU A 700 24.64 39.32 11.27
CA LEU A 700 24.76 39.20 12.72
C LEU A 700 26.12 38.58 13.04
N PHE A 701 26.97 39.28 13.76
CA PHE A 701 28.28 38.79 14.14
C PHE A 701 28.36 38.38 15.60
N TYR A 702 28.96 37.21 15.82
CA TYR A 702 29.48 36.78 17.10
C TYR A 702 30.99 36.50 16.96
N LEU A 703 31.79 37.16 17.78
CA LEU A 703 33.25 37.05 17.78
C LEU A 703 33.72 36.64 19.18
N ASP A 704 34.42 35.51 19.27
CA ASP A 704 35.05 35.03 20.50
C ASP A 704 36.24 35.93 20.88
N PRO A 705 36.35 36.39 22.13
CA PRO A 705 37.53 37.11 22.61
C PRO A 705 38.84 36.38 22.28
N GLY A 706 39.79 37.11 21.68
CA GLY A 706 41.12 36.60 21.34
C GLY A 706 41.36 36.31 19.85
N ILE A 707 40.32 36.40 19.00
CA ILE A 707 40.43 36.19 17.54
C ILE A 707 40.69 37.50 16.77
N GLU A 708 40.87 38.61 17.47
CA GLU A 708 41.01 39.98 16.94
C GLU A 708 42.26 40.21 16.05
N ARG A 709 43.05 39.17 15.78
CA ARG A 709 44.34 39.22 15.07
C ARG A 709 44.36 38.45 13.76
N ILE A 710 43.23 38.28 13.05
CA ILE A 710 43.19 37.61 11.74
C ILE A 710 42.95 38.63 10.61
N PRO A 711 44.01 39.23 10.01
CA PRO A 711 43.88 40.19 8.90
C PRO A 711 43.03 39.70 7.73
N ALA A 712 43.13 38.41 7.38
CA ALA A 712 42.41 37.81 6.28
C ALA A 712 40.88 37.93 6.46
N MET A 713 40.40 37.71 7.69
CA MET A 713 38.99 37.87 8.06
C MET A 713 38.46 39.27 7.73
N TYR A 714 39.18 40.31 8.18
CA TYR A 714 38.79 41.69 7.93
C TYR A 714 38.74 42.01 6.43
N SER A 715 39.75 41.57 5.68
CA SER A 715 39.80 41.80 4.23
C SER A 715 38.60 41.16 3.52
N THR A 716 38.23 39.92 3.89
CA THR A 716 37.08 39.23 3.32
C THR A 716 35.77 39.95 3.58
N PHE A 717 35.54 40.41 4.82
CA PHE A 717 34.31 41.11 5.16
C PHE A 717 34.20 42.48 4.50
N ILE A 718 35.30 43.22 4.43
CA ILE A 718 35.34 44.49 3.70
C ILE A 718 34.95 44.25 2.25
N THR A 719 35.52 43.23 1.59
CA THR A 719 35.15 42.87 0.21
C THR A 719 33.66 42.55 0.08
N VAL A 720 33.09 41.71 0.95
CA VAL A 720 31.66 41.38 0.92
C VAL A 720 30.79 42.62 1.05
N LEU A 721 31.07 43.47 2.04
CA LEU A 721 30.26 44.67 2.32
C LEU A 721 30.40 45.74 1.23
N SER A 722 31.62 45.96 0.72
CA SER A 722 31.85 46.89 -0.39
C SER A 722 31.08 46.46 -1.65
N GLU A 723 31.00 45.17 -1.92
CA GLU A 723 30.23 44.68 -3.06
C GLU A 723 28.71 44.83 -2.86
N LEU A 724 28.19 44.60 -1.65
CA LEU A 724 26.78 44.88 -1.33
C LEU A 724 26.47 46.38 -1.55
N GLN A 725 27.37 47.26 -1.08
CA GLN A 725 27.24 48.71 -1.26
C GLN A 725 27.27 49.11 -2.74
N VAL A 726 28.21 48.58 -3.54
CA VAL A 726 28.31 48.84 -4.99
C VAL A 726 27.04 48.40 -5.72
N ARG A 727 26.38 47.33 -5.25
CA ARG A 727 25.09 46.86 -5.79
C ARG A 727 23.87 47.62 -5.26
N GLY A 728 24.06 48.64 -4.41
CA GLY A 728 22.97 49.44 -3.85
C GLY A 728 22.11 48.68 -2.84
N ILE A 729 22.70 47.71 -2.14
CA ILE A 729 22.00 46.91 -1.14
C ILE A 729 22.19 47.56 0.22
N ASP A 730 21.08 47.95 0.85
CA ASP A 730 21.09 48.42 2.22
C ASP A 730 21.43 47.24 3.14
N PHE A 731 22.49 47.35 3.94
CA PHE A 731 22.81 46.30 4.90
C PHE A 731 22.84 46.81 6.34
N GLU A 732 22.38 45.97 7.26
CA GLU A 732 22.48 46.18 8.70
C GLU A 732 23.50 45.19 9.27
N ILE A 733 24.51 45.70 9.96
CA ILE A 733 25.43 44.86 10.74
C ILE A 733 25.09 45.03 12.20
N ALA A 734 24.85 43.92 12.89
CA ALA A 734 24.63 43.90 14.33
C ALA A 734 25.67 42.99 15.00
N THR A 735 26.32 43.51 16.05
CA THR A 735 27.32 42.80 16.84
C THR A 735 26.86 42.72 18.30
N LEU A 736 27.30 41.67 19.00
CA LEU A 736 27.11 41.55 20.45
C LEU A 736 28.39 41.97 21.17
N SER A 737 28.34 43.11 21.86
CA SER A 737 29.40 43.53 22.77
C SER A 737 29.15 43.02 24.19
N LYS A 738 30.19 43.00 25.04
CA LYS A 738 30.12 42.71 26.49
C LYS A 738 29.00 43.42 27.28
N GLN A 739 28.46 44.52 26.75
CA GLN A 739 27.39 45.30 27.38
C GLN A 739 25.97 44.93 26.90
N ASN A 740 25.81 43.87 26.10
CA ASN A 740 24.56 43.52 25.42
C ASN A 740 23.95 44.66 24.58
N LYS A 741 24.75 45.66 24.20
CA LYS A 741 24.33 46.72 23.29
C LYS A 741 24.55 46.27 21.87
N VAL A 742 23.45 46.18 21.12
CA VAL A 742 23.45 45.95 19.68
C VAL A 742 23.80 47.28 18.99
N GLY A 743 25.01 47.38 18.43
CA GLY A 743 25.36 48.46 17.52
C GLY A 743 24.90 48.09 16.11
N ALA A 744 23.96 48.84 15.54
CA ALA A 744 23.57 48.70 14.14
C ALA A 744 24.40 49.66 13.27
N ILE A 745 25.16 49.13 12.32
CA ILE A 745 25.87 49.93 11.31
C ILE A 745 25.06 49.89 10.02
N THR A 746 24.79 51.07 9.43
CA THR A 746 24.20 51.22 8.10
C THR A 746 25.17 51.88 7.12
N PRO A 747 25.04 51.69 5.79
CA PRO A 747 26.10 51.98 4.81
C PRO A 747 26.33 53.47 4.48
N SER A 748 25.62 54.41 5.12
CA SER A 748 25.60 55.81 4.68
C SER A 748 26.87 56.62 5.00
N THR A 749 27.91 56.04 5.60
CA THR A 749 29.20 56.73 5.85
C THR A 749 30.41 55.83 5.60
N ILE A 750 31.47 56.40 5.01
CA ILE A 750 32.81 55.79 4.86
C ILE A 750 33.40 55.37 6.23
N ASP A 751 32.95 56.02 7.31
CA ASP A 751 33.27 55.65 8.68
C ASP A 751 32.73 54.27 9.10
N GLY A 752 31.76 53.69 8.39
CA GLY A 752 31.18 52.39 8.74
C GLY A 752 32.19 51.23 8.76
N ILE A 753 33.21 51.26 7.90
CA ILE A 753 34.28 50.24 7.91
C ILE A 753 35.20 50.45 9.12
N GLN A 754 35.55 51.69 9.45
CA GLN A 754 36.36 52.01 10.63
C GLN A 754 35.60 51.73 11.94
N GLN A 755 34.29 52.01 11.97
CA GLN A 755 33.38 51.67 13.07
C GLN A 755 33.20 50.16 13.20
N LEU A 756 33.15 49.41 12.09
CA LEU A 756 33.14 47.95 12.12
C LEU A 756 34.44 47.42 12.72
N LEU A 757 35.60 47.94 12.31
CA LEU A 757 36.89 47.59 12.91
C LEU A 757 36.92 47.91 14.41
N ALA A 758 36.36 49.05 14.83
CA ALA A 758 36.24 49.42 16.24
C ALA A 758 35.27 48.52 17.02
N LEU A 759 34.14 48.13 16.42
CA LEU A 759 33.14 47.22 17.01
C LEU A 759 33.67 45.78 17.11
N LEU A 760 34.44 45.32 16.13
CA LEU A 760 35.10 44.01 16.16
C LEU A 760 36.23 43.94 17.20
N GLY A 761 36.71 45.08 17.71
CA GLY A 761 37.66 45.14 18.84
C GLY A 761 36.99 45.13 20.23
N LEU A 762 35.66 45.08 20.32
CA LEU A 762 34.93 44.95 21.58
C LEU A 762 34.59 43.48 21.83
N SER A 763 35.46 42.80 22.59
CA SER A 763 35.29 41.38 22.93
C SER A 763 33.91 41.06 23.53
N ALA A 764 33.32 39.95 23.10
CA ALA A 764 32.14 39.34 23.73
C ALA A 764 32.52 38.68 25.07
N ASP A 765 31.50 38.33 25.85
CA ASP A 765 31.61 37.67 27.16
C ASP A 765 32.26 36.27 27.06
N ASP A 766 33.02 35.88 28.08
CA ASP A 766 33.85 34.65 28.09
C ASP A 766 33.04 33.34 28.25
N GLY A 767 31.72 33.47 28.48
CA GLY A 767 30.80 32.38 28.79
C GLY A 767 30.52 31.40 27.64
N GLN A 768 31.01 31.65 26.41
CA GLN A 768 30.86 30.76 25.24
C GLN A 768 29.39 30.40 24.90
N ARG A 769 28.43 31.30 25.14
CA ARG A 769 26.99 31.05 24.89
C ARG A 769 26.47 31.73 23.62
N GLY A 770 27.16 31.56 22.50
CA GLY A 770 26.83 32.24 21.25
C GLY A 770 25.42 31.94 20.72
N PHE A 771 24.90 30.72 20.89
CA PHE A 771 23.54 30.40 20.43
C PHE A 771 22.43 31.10 21.24
N GLU A 772 22.57 31.15 22.57
CA GLU A 772 21.63 31.90 23.43
C GLU A 772 21.59 33.37 23.04
N GLN A 773 22.75 33.98 22.85
CA GLN A 773 22.84 35.40 22.49
C GLN A 773 22.28 35.67 21.09
N MET A 774 22.55 34.79 20.12
CA MET A 774 22.01 34.94 18.76
C MET A 774 20.50 34.76 18.72
N LEU A 775 19.95 33.81 19.47
CA LEU A 775 18.51 33.65 19.60
C LEU A 775 17.86 34.89 20.20
N GLN A 776 18.48 35.48 21.23
CA GLN A 776 18.01 36.73 21.83
C GLN A 776 18.03 37.90 20.82
N MET A 777 19.10 38.04 20.03
CA MET A 777 19.15 39.04 18.95
C MET A 777 18.04 38.84 17.93
N TRP A 778 17.84 37.60 17.47
CA TRP A 778 16.78 37.29 16.51
C TRP A 778 15.39 37.60 17.07
N GLN A 779 15.12 37.21 18.32
CA GLN A 779 13.84 37.45 18.98
C GLN A 779 13.54 38.94 19.18
N SER A 780 14.59 39.75 19.42
CA SER A 780 14.48 41.21 19.54
C SER A 780 14.31 41.94 18.20
N SER A 781 14.45 41.24 17.08
CA SER A 781 14.39 41.84 15.74
C SER A 781 12.95 42.15 15.32
N SER A 782 12.75 43.25 14.60
CA SER A 782 11.47 43.59 13.97
C SER A 782 11.08 42.58 12.87
N GLU A 783 9.80 42.51 12.50
CA GLU A 783 9.32 41.61 11.43
C GLU A 783 10.00 41.89 10.07
N VAL A 784 10.28 43.16 9.77
CA VAL A 784 11.04 43.55 8.57
C VAL A 784 12.46 42.98 8.60
N GLN A 785 13.12 43.01 9.77
CA GLN A 785 14.45 42.42 9.94
C GLN A 785 14.42 40.90 9.84
N LYS A 786 13.39 40.23 10.36
CA LYS A 786 13.23 38.76 10.25
C LYS A 786 12.98 38.31 8.80
N ALA A 787 12.35 39.16 7.98
CA ALA A 787 12.15 38.91 6.55
C ALA A 787 13.39 39.24 5.67
N THR A 788 14.42 39.88 6.24
CA THR A 788 15.63 40.30 5.52
C THR A 788 16.67 39.17 5.49
N PRO A 789 17.35 38.91 4.34
CA PRO A 789 18.42 37.92 4.27
C PRO A 789 19.48 38.15 5.35
N THR A 790 19.61 37.20 6.27
CA THR A 790 20.43 37.38 7.46
C THR A 790 21.57 36.37 7.49
N ALA A 791 22.80 36.81 7.26
CA ALA A 791 23.98 35.99 7.49
C ALA A 791 24.34 36.05 8.98
N ILE A 792 24.21 34.93 9.67
CA ILE A 792 24.68 34.79 11.06
C ILE A 792 26.10 34.27 11.01
N ILE A 793 27.06 34.98 11.59
CA ILE A 793 28.48 34.69 11.46
C ILE A 793 29.07 34.45 12.83
N TYR A 794 29.51 33.21 13.08
CA TYR A 794 30.26 32.84 14.26
C TYR A 794 31.75 32.77 13.94
N ILE A 795 32.55 33.45 14.73
CA ILE A 795 34.01 33.41 14.64
C ILE A 795 34.52 33.03 16.01
N THR A 796 34.94 31.77 16.18
CA THR A 796 35.24 31.22 17.51
C THR A 796 36.30 30.11 17.46
N GLN A 797 37.12 30.02 18.50
CA GLN A 797 38.08 28.92 18.68
C GLN A 797 37.53 27.84 19.59
N LYS A 798 36.41 28.07 20.25
CA LYS A 798 35.80 27.18 21.25
C LYS A 798 34.36 26.82 20.87
N ASP A 799 33.89 25.70 21.39
CA ASP A 799 32.52 25.24 21.16
C ASP A 799 31.49 26.02 22.00
N ASP A 800 30.24 26.00 21.55
CA ASP A 800 29.13 26.68 22.22
C ASP A 800 28.71 25.93 23.50
N ARG A 801 28.47 26.66 24.60
CA ARG A 801 28.04 26.17 25.92
C ARG A 801 26.58 26.49 26.24
N SER A 802 25.78 26.91 25.28
CA SER A 802 24.37 27.24 25.50
C SER A 802 23.57 25.99 25.88
N GLY A 803 22.65 26.10 26.84
CA GLY A 803 22.12 24.95 27.60
C GLY A 803 21.11 24.03 26.88
N TYR A 804 20.65 24.37 25.67
CA TYR A 804 19.59 23.62 24.97
C TYR A 804 20.10 22.85 23.74
N SER A 805 19.27 21.94 23.22
CA SER A 805 19.53 21.29 21.92
C SER A 805 19.50 22.32 20.77
N LEU A 806 20.23 22.04 19.68
CA LEU A 806 20.30 22.91 18.48
C LEU A 806 18.90 23.27 17.94
N ARG A 807 17.96 22.32 17.98
CA ARG A 807 16.59 22.52 17.51
C ARG A 807 15.86 23.66 18.22
N ARG A 808 16.20 23.97 19.48
CA ARG A 808 15.60 25.08 20.22
C ARG A 808 16.13 26.45 19.79
N TYR A 809 17.34 26.49 19.23
CA TYR A 809 17.95 27.71 18.67
C TYR A 809 17.62 27.91 17.19
N LEU A 810 16.91 26.96 16.57
CA LEU A 810 16.31 27.05 15.23
C LEU A 810 14.77 27.02 15.32
N PRO A 811 14.10 28.07 15.84
CA PRO A 811 12.65 28.12 15.89
C PRO A 811 11.99 27.83 14.54
N HIS A 812 10.84 27.16 14.53
CA HIS A 812 10.09 26.84 13.31
C HIS A 812 9.62 28.09 12.51
N ASP A 813 9.64 29.23 13.19
CA ASP A 813 9.32 30.58 12.76
C ASP A 813 10.53 31.32 12.16
N MET A 814 11.75 30.80 12.30
CA MET A 814 12.89 31.19 11.47
C MET A 814 12.78 30.56 10.06
N LYS A 815 11.67 30.81 9.35
CA LYS A 815 11.59 30.48 7.92
C LYS A 815 12.54 31.42 7.17
N ALA A 816 13.28 30.88 6.19
CA ALA A 816 14.30 31.57 5.40
C ALA A 816 13.97 33.06 5.17
N PRO A 817 14.94 33.96 5.46
CA PRO A 817 16.18 33.91 4.69
C PRO A 817 17.47 34.07 5.53
N PHE A 818 17.65 33.34 6.63
CA PHE A 818 18.93 33.31 7.34
C PHE A 818 19.80 32.07 7.01
N ALA A 819 21.12 32.14 7.21
CA ALA A 819 22.04 30.99 7.26
C ALA A 819 23.21 31.31 8.19
N VAL A 820 23.80 30.24 8.76
CA VAL A 820 24.89 30.35 9.72
C VAL A 820 26.22 30.03 9.05
N PHE A 821 27.12 31.00 9.04
CA PHE A 821 28.50 30.86 8.58
C PHE A 821 29.44 30.80 9.77
N GLY A 822 30.47 29.96 9.69
CA GLY A 822 31.44 29.81 10.78
C GLY A 822 32.89 29.88 10.33
N ALA A 823 33.65 30.81 10.88
CA ALA A 823 35.10 30.68 10.92
C ALA A 823 35.46 30.07 12.28
N ILE A 824 35.50 28.75 12.33
CA ILE A 824 35.52 28.00 13.59
C ILE A 824 36.65 26.98 13.64
N SER A 825 37.19 26.72 14.83
CA SER A 825 38.24 25.72 14.97
C SER A 825 37.69 24.29 14.79
N LYS A 826 38.10 23.58 13.74
CA LYS A 826 37.63 22.20 13.49
C LYS A 826 38.45 21.17 14.26
N GLY A 827 39.73 21.46 14.53
CA GLY A 827 40.67 20.58 15.24
C GLY A 827 41.30 21.14 16.52
N GLY A 828 40.90 22.35 16.94
CA GLY A 828 41.55 23.07 18.04
C GLY A 828 42.73 23.93 17.57
N CYS A 829 42.73 25.23 17.88
CA CYS A 829 43.96 26.03 17.83
C CYS A 829 44.77 25.65 19.08
N GLU A 830 46.02 25.18 18.93
CA GLU A 830 46.96 24.91 20.03
C GLU A 830 46.38 24.17 21.27
N GLY A 831 45.54 23.15 21.04
CA GLY A 831 45.00 22.31 22.12
C GLY A 831 43.61 22.71 22.66
N GLY A 832 42.93 23.69 22.04
CA GLY A 832 41.51 23.95 22.29
C GLY A 832 40.59 22.83 21.75
N GLY A 833 39.41 22.63 22.34
CA GLY A 833 38.41 21.67 21.83
C GLY A 833 37.76 22.14 20.51
N SER A 834 37.35 21.21 19.65
CA SER A 834 36.66 21.50 18.38
C SER A 834 35.29 22.14 18.59
N ALA A 835 34.92 23.12 17.76
CA ALA A 835 33.64 23.82 17.79
C ALA A 835 32.48 23.03 17.13
N GLN A 836 32.22 21.81 17.60
CA GLN A 836 31.31 20.84 16.96
C GLN A 836 29.85 21.28 16.90
N ARG A 837 29.34 21.97 17.92
CA ARG A 837 27.95 22.43 17.89
C ARG A 837 27.75 23.52 16.85
N TYR A 838 28.73 24.40 16.64
CA TYR A 838 28.70 25.37 15.56
C TYR A 838 28.74 24.69 14.19
N LEU A 839 29.58 23.67 13.98
CA LEU A 839 29.58 22.87 12.74
C LEU A 839 28.19 22.28 12.46
N SER A 840 27.59 21.67 13.47
CA SER A 840 26.24 21.09 13.36
C SER A 840 25.17 22.14 13.01
N MET A 841 25.27 23.35 13.56
CA MET A 841 24.36 24.47 13.25
C MET A 841 24.55 24.99 11.80
N ILE A 842 25.81 25.11 11.36
CA ILE A 842 26.17 25.55 10.00
C ILE A 842 25.62 24.55 8.98
N GLU A 843 25.78 23.25 9.23
CA GLU A 843 25.22 22.19 8.39
C GLU A 843 23.69 22.25 8.33
N GLN A 844 23.01 22.42 9.49
CA GLN A 844 21.54 22.50 9.55
C GLN A 844 20.97 23.72 8.82
N THR A 845 21.74 24.82 8.72
CA THR A 845 21.31 26.06 8.06
C THR A 845 21.88 26.25 6.65
N GLN A 846 22.61 25.26 6.13
CA GLN A 846 23.31 25.30 4.83
C GLN A 846 24.23 26.51 4.65
N GLY A 847 24.80 27.03 5.73
CA GLY A 847 25.87 28.00 5.58
C GLY A 847 27.20 27.30 5.32
N ALA A 848 28.29 28.02 5.54
CA ALA A 848 29.62 27.53 5.22
C ALA A 848 30.57 27.69 6.40
N SER A 849 31.50 26.73 6.53
CA SER A 849 32.55 26.81 7.53
C SER A 849 33.96 26.75 6.95
N ILE A 850 34.86 27.53 7.54
CA ILE A 850 36.30 27.43 7.35
C ILE A 850 36.97 27.16 8.70
N ASP A 851 38.13 26.51 8.67
CA ASP A 851 38.94 26.33 9.88
C ASP A 851 39.75 27.59 10.16
N VAL A 852 39.36 28.34 11.20
CA VAL A 852 40.00 29.61 11.56
C VAL A 852 41.49 29.46 11.89
N CYS A 853 41.93 28.27 12.31
CA CYS A 853 43.31 28.02 12.71
C CYS A 853 44.25 27.75 11.52
N THR A 854 43.72 27.23 10.41
CA THR A 854 44.53 26.76 9.27
C THR A 854 44.13 27.39 7.93
N ALA A 855 43.07 28.19 7.88
CA ALA A 855 42.60 28.81 6.64
C ALA A 855 43.60 29.83 6.09
N ASP A 856 44.00 29.63 4.84
CA ASP A 856 44.79 30.58 4.07
C ASP A 856 43.89 31.65 3.41
N LYS A 857 44.52 32.62 2.74
CA LYS A 857 43.82 33.72 2.06
C LYS A 857 42.75 33.22 1.06
N LEU A 858 43.04 32.16 0.32
CA LEU A 858 42.11 31.61 -0.68
C LEU A 858 40.88 30.98 -0.04
N ALA A 859 41.04 30.28 1.08
CA ALA A 859 39.92 29.73 1.84
C ALA A 859 39.00 30.84 2.37
N TRP A 860 39.57 31.94 2.88
CA TRP A 860 38.82 33.12 3.32
C TRP A 860 38.06 33.80 2.15
N GLU A 861 38.70 33.99 1.00
CA GLU A 861 38.06 34.54 -0.21
C GLU A 861 36.90 33.65 -0.70
N ALA A 862 37.09 32.33 -0.74
CA ALA A 862 36.05 31.38 -1.12
C ALA A 862 34.86 31.39 -0.17
N TRP A 863 35.12 31.50 1.14
CA TRP A 863 34.07 31.61 2.17
C TRP A 863 33.30 32.93 2.06
N GLY A 864 34.01 34.06 1.86
CA GLY A 864 33.39 35.36 1.60
C GLY A 864 32.48 35.34 0.37
N LYS A 865 32.89 34.67 -0.71
CA LYS A 865 32.06 34.49 -1.91
C LYS A 865 30.74 33.79 -1.61
N GLN A 866 30.73 32.84 -0.68
CA GLN A 866 29.52 32.11 -0.28
C GLN A 866 28.59 32.97 0.59
N ILE A 867 29.15 33.73 1.55
CA ILE A 867 28.38 34.72 2.33
C ILE A 867 27.75 35.76 1.40
N ARG A 868 28.54 36.26 0.44
CA ARG A 868 28.06 37.20 -0.57
C ARG A 868 26.90 36.62 -1.38
N ALA A 869 27.09 35.45 -2.01
CA ALA A 869 26.04 34.82 -2.82
C ALA A 869 24.75 34.64 -2.00
N PHE A 870 24.87 34.28 -0.73
CA PHE A 870 23.76 34.18 0.18
C PHE A 870 23.04 35.53 0.43
N LEU A 871 23.78 36.59 0.75
CA LEU A 871 23.23 37.91 1.05
C LEU A 871 22.60 38.59 -0.18
N LEU A 872 23.14 38.30 -1.36
CA LEU A 872 22.59 38.73 -2.65
C LEU A 872 21.34 37.95 -3.06
N GLY A 873 20.98 36.89 -2.33
CA GLY A 873 19.91 36.02 -2.75
C GLY A 873 20.25 35.21 -4.01
N GLU A 874 21.51 34.91 -4.28
CA GLU A 874 21.90 34.07 -5.42
C GLU A 874 21.70 32.56 -5.10
N ARG A 875 20.57 32.20 -4.47
CA ARG A 875 20.29 30.81 -4.04
C ARG A 875 19.63 30.04 -5.17
N ARG A 876 20.31 28.97 -5.58
CA ARG A 876 19.73 27.95 -6.46
C ARG A 876 19.11 26.80 -5.68
N THR A 877 19.41 26.69 -4.40
CA THR A 877 19.05 25.51 -3.61
C THR A 877 18.17 25.83 -2.43
N SER A 878 17.20 24.94 -2.17
CA SER A 878 16.28 24.99 -1.03
C SER A 878 16.20 23.60 -0.40
N VAL A 879 16.31 23.50 0.92
CA VAL A 879 16.03 22.23 1.63
C VAL A 879 14.57 22.21 2.04
N LEU A 880 13.92 21.08 1.77
CA LEU A 880 12.52 20.87 2.11
C LEU A 880 12.40 20.55 3.59
N SER A 881 11.32 20.95 4.25
CA SER A 881 11.16 20.68 5.68
C SER A 881 10.90 19.19 6.02
N SER A 882 10.79 18.32 5.02
CA SER A 882 10.78 16.86 5.13
C SER A 882 11.19 16.22 3.81
N VAL A 883 11.71 14.99 3.84
CA VAL A 883 12.10 14.24 2.63
C VAL A 883 10.84 13.88 1.81
N PRO A 884 10.59 14.51 0.65
CA PRO A 884 9.55 14.09 -0.28
C PRO A 884 9.79 12.69 -0.84
N LYS A 885 8.71 12.05 -1.28
CA LYS A 885 8.77 11.10 -2.39
C LYS A 885 9.08 11.90 -3.66
N SER A 886 10.30 11.76 -4.18
CA SER A 886 10.80 12.55 -5.33
C SER A 886 9.86 12.58 -6.53
N SER A 887 9.16 11.48 -6.82
CA SER A 887 8.16 11.38 -7.91
C SER A 887 6.91 12.25 -7.72
N THR A 888 6.81 13.01 -6.63
CA THR A 888 5.62 13.79 -6.27
C THR A 888 5.86 15.28 -6.16
N LEU A 889 7.11 15.70 -6.39
CA LEU A 889 7.48 17.11 -6.37
C LEU A 889 6.83 17.86 -7.53
N GLU A 890 6.04 18.85 -7.19
CA GLU A 890 5.51 19.85 -8.11
C GLU A 890 6.03 21.22 -7.70
N LEU A 891 6.74 21.89 -8.60
CA LEU A 891 7.32 23.19 -8.35
C LEU A 891 6.59 24.24 -9.19
N GLN A 892 6.36 25.40 -8.62
CA GLN A 892 5.81 26.55 -9.32
C GLN A 892 6.55 27.83 -8.93
N ILE A 893 6.82 28.70 -9.89
CA ILE A 893 7.31 30.06 -9.64
C ILE A 893 6.19 31.03 -10.00
N ASN A 894 5.69 31.76 -9.00
CA ASN A 894 4.55 32.69 -9.17
C ASN A 894 3.34 32.05 -9.89
N GLY A 895 3.05 30.77 -9.63
CA GLY A 895 1.97 30.00 -10.26
C GLY A 895 2.33 29.31 -11.59
N HIS A 896 3.49 29.60 -12.19
CA HIS A 896 3.97 28.90 -13.37
C HIS A 896 4.69 27.61 -12.99
N ARG A 897 4.18 26.46 -13.44
CA ARG A 897 4.74 25.14 -13.13
C ARG A 897 6.07 24.92 -13.85
N LEU A 898 7.07 24.43 -13.10
CA LEU A 898 8.38 24.05 -13.64
C LEU A 898 8.40 22.61 -14.13
N THR A 899 9.18 22.36 -15.18
CA THR A 899 9.46 21.05 -15.75
C THR A 899 10.66 20.38 -15.09
N SER A 900 10.80 19.06 -15.22
CA SER A 900 11.91 18.30 -14.61
C SER A 900 13.29 18.65 -15.17
N SER A 901 13.40 19.37 -16.27
CA SER A 901 14.67 19.90 -16.78
C SER A 901 15.13 21.18 -16.09
N GLU A 902 14.24 21.87 -15.39
CA GLU A 902 14.52 23.18 -14.76
C GLU A 902 14.96 23.06 -13.30
N TRP A 903 14.85 21.85 -12.73
CA TRP A 903 15.23 21.59 -11.35
C TRP A 903 15.73 20.15 -11.17
N SER A 904 16.39 19.90 -10.04
CA SER A 904 16.79 18.56 -9.58
C SER A 904 16.59 18.47 -8.07
N TYR A 905 16.42 17.25 -7.56
CA TYR A 905 16.25 17.00 -6.13
C TYR A 905 17.17 15.87 -5.68
N SER A 906 17.81 16.04 -4.52
CA SER A 906 18.69 15.06 -3.90
C SER A 906 18.07 14.49 -2.62
N ASP A 907 17.67 13.22 -2.67
CA ASP A 907 17.09 12.51 -1.52
C ASP A 907 18.03 12.54 -0.30
N SER A 908 19.32 12.28 -0.52
CA SER A 908 20.35 12.22 0.54
C SER A 908 20.56 13.54 1.29
N LYS A 909 20.32 14.67 0.62
CA LYS A 909 20.50 16.02 1.18
C LYS A 909 19.18 16.71 1.50
N ASN A 910 18.06 16.08 1.17
CA ASN A 910 16.74 16.68 1.18
C ASN A 910 16.70 18.06 0.48
N GLN A 911 17.45 18.18 -0.63
CA GLN A 911 17.79 19.46 -1.23
C GLN A 911 17.29 19.54 -2.67
N LEU A 912 16.49 20.57 -2.92
CA LEU A 912 16.04 20.98 -4.24
C LEU A 912 17.05 21.96 -4.84
N THR A 913 17.34 21.83 -6.13
CA THR A 913 18.26 22.72 -6.88
C THR A 913 17.60 23.17 -8.18
N LEU A 914 17.42 24.47 -8.37
CA LEU A 914 17.00 25.08 -9.62
C LEU A 914 18.20 25.23 -10.58
N GLN A 915 17.99 24.97 -11.87
CA GLN A 915 19.02 25.15 -12.89
C GLN A 915 19.28 26.63 -13.18
N THR A 916 18.24 27.46 -13.07
CA THR A 916 18.30 28.92 -13.20
C THR A 916 18.17 29.57 -11.84
N LEU A 917 18.77 30.75 -11.67
CA LEU A 917 18.60 31.51 -10.46
C LEU A 917 17.18 32.08 -10.41
N LEU A 918 16.51 31.96 -9.25
CA LEU A 918 15.22 32.58 -9.03
C LEU A 918 15.39 34.12 -9.12
N PRO A 919 14.62 34.84 -9.95
CA PRO A 919 14.71 36.29 -10.00
C PRO A 919 14.36 36.94 -8.64
N PRO A 920 14.96 38.08 -8.28
CA PRO A 920 14.69 38.77 -7.02
C PRO A 920 13.18 39.03 -6.81
N GLY A 921 12.69 38.73 -5.60
CA GLY A 921 11.28 38.91 -5.23
C GLY A 921 10.31 37.81 -5.70
N GLN A 922 10.74 36.84 -6.50
CA GLN A 922 9.87 35.74 -6.92
C GLN A 922 9.73 34.67 -5.84
N THR A 923 8.60 33.96 -5.83
CA THR A 923 8.34 32.88 -4.87
C THR A 923 8.27 31.53 -5.57
N LEU A 924 9.15 30.62 -5.15
CA LEU A 924 9.09 29.21 -5.49
C LEU A 924 8.16 28.50 -4.51
N GLN A 925 7.05 27.97 -5.01
CA GLN A 925 6.17 27.04 -4.29
C GLN A 925 6.54 25.61 -4.63
N VAL A 926 6.75 24.78 -3.63
CA VAL A 926 7.05 23.35 -3.76
C VAL A 926 5.95 22.57 -3.08
N SER A 927 5.21 21.78 -3.84
CA SER A 927 4.16 20.90 -3.35
C SER A 927 4.62 19.44 -3.48
N TYR A 928 4.59 18.66 -2.40
CA TYR A 928 5.09 17.28 -2.42
C TYR A 928 4.43 16.38 -1.37
N TYR A 929 4.58 15.07 -1.53
CA TYR A 929 4.15 14.07 -0.54
C TYR A 929 5.34 13.48 0.22
N ASN A 930 5.17 13.16 1.50
CA ASN A 930 6.23 12.53 2.29
C ASN A 930 6.35 11.03 1.98
N HIS A 931 7.51 10.44 2.28
CA HIS A 931 7.60 9.00 2.46
C HIS A 931 6.84 8.59 3.73
N CYS A 932 5.94 7.62 3.61
CA CYS A 932 5.37 6.95 4.76
C CYS A 932 6.28 5.79 5.13
N GLU A 933 6.90 5.86 6.31
CA GLU A 933 7.69 4.76 6.89
C GLU A 933 6.92 3.43 6.95
#